data_AF-A0A3R6M7S0-F1
#
_entry.id   AF-A0A3R6M7S0-F1
#
_cell.length_a   1.000
_cell.length_b   1.000
_cell.length_c   1.000
_cell.angle_alpha   90.00
_cell.angle_beta   90.00
_cell.angle_gamma   90.00
#
_symmetry.space_group_name_H-M   'P 1'
#
loop_
_entity.id
_entity.type
_entity.pdbx_description
1 polymer ?
#
loop_
_entity_poly.entity_id
_entity_poly.type
_entity_poly.pdbx_seq_one_letter_code
_entity_poly.pdbx_strand_id
1 'polypeptide(L)'
;MRRKTKSVIACGMAAALMLTTLGMENEVSAKAAPKMQTKVLSLKKGQKKTIRIKGKGILKTTWKTTKKIITLTKKKKNKVTVAGKKIGTAVVVAKVKTKKKNYHLKCKVKVARAQGAKKTNVTNTKVPQTTKNPRKTESTPTVTPTATQDNTSKTEPSDTAQPSQTPASDVPEGYEEIDLSTCRMNNASEAGSYDSETKTLHIQDAENFQFPLKENINKGEVLSVMLKGTYHGTKGFRSWLVDDSQTTNSNIFNTNDEVGFTGGEIELLYDLEATTAAGQLFFKGPSYGVNIDDLEISKIYVKYTVSAGEKKSYDPYTPSEEQDANTDNLQLTKSFSEQKGMIGNNPLITQNFMADPTAVEYDGRLYVFGTADKMETDSKGNVISNSYNTCELRCISSADLVNWTDHGTIKVNEVATWAKHSWAPTICKREEKNGTMFYLYFANGGDGIGVLRSKSPLGPWEDPSGKRLISRDTPNCSSSEVPWLFDPAVLVDDDGTGYLYFGGGTGTDSEHPKSARVVKLGEDMCSLVSDPEELDPYYLFEDSEINKINGTYVYSYCTNWKVPSGDETTGSCCIAFMTSDKPMSGFEYQKQLFANPGSVFGNYYNNHHKLIQFKGQWYIIYHTTMLEETAYGTKQGYRTLHMDKLNVGEDSNGKLTIEAKATYGGLSAVVQLNPYIECDASTMAWNGGLRTKESESQNKMVVDSIHTGDWLGVSSVDFSEEGANCIRIQAASEKESGKIEVWLDGPEVAKNGKKVAEVDVKPTGGGDVYEEIRANLAQSVTGEHDVYFVFRGKDYHISSWRFEK
;
A
#
# COMPACT_ATOMS: atom_id res chain seq x y z
N MET A 1 15.86 -58.82 -2.87
CA MET A 1 17.23 -58.90 -3.44
C MET A 1 17.20 -58.48 -4.91
N ARG A 2 18.31 -57.91 -5.43
CA ARG A 2 18.96 -58.10 -6.76
C ARG A 2 18.10 -58.53 -7.97
N ARG A 3 18.21 -57.98 -9.20
CA ARG A 3 19.00 -56.92 -9.90
C ARG A 3 18.11 -56.50 -11.11
N LYS A 4 18.03 -55.29 -11.68
CA LYS A 4 18.91 -54.12 -11.93
C LYS A 4 20.02 -54.30 -13.01
N THR A 5 19.68 -53.79 -14.22
CA THR A 5 20.49 -53.03 -15.22
C THR A 5 21.72 -53.63 -15.94
N LYS A 6 21.76 -53.38 -17.28
CA LYS A 6 22.88 -52.86 -18.12
C LYS A 6 22.40 -52.78 -19.60
N SER A 7 22.84 -51.90 -20.52
CA SER A 7 23.48 -50.57 -20.42
C SER A 7 23.63 -49.91 -21.83
N VAL A 8 23.69 -48.56 -21.90
CA VAL A 8 24.50 -47.69 -22.82
C VAL A 8 24.42 -47.95 -24.35
N ILE A 9 23.89 -47.08 -25.24
CA ILE A 9 24.17 -45.66 -25.60
C ILE A 9 25.43 -45.42 -26.47
N ALA A 10 25.22 -45.06 -27.75
CA ALA A 10 26.04 -44.22 -28.65
C ALA A 10 25.18 -43.90 -29.91
N CYS A 11 24.83 -42.66 -30.26
CA CYS A 11 25.63 -41.53 -30.81
C CYS A 11 25.97 -41.67 -32.32
N GLY A 12 25.49 -40.74 -33.15
CA GLY A 12 25.79 -40.64 -34.60
C GLY A 12 24.92 -39.59 -35.32
N MET A 13 25.53 -38.54 -35.88
CA MET A 13 24.86 -37.32 -36.37
C MET A 13 24.48 -37.35 -37.87
N ALA A 14 23.58 -36.42 -38.26
CA ALA A 14 23.62 -35.63 -39.50
C ALA A 14 23.40 -36.32 -40.88
N ALA A 15 22.98 -35.62 -41.95
CA ALA A 15 22.19 -34.37 -42.07
C ALA A 15 21.64 -34.21 -43.51
N ALA A 16 20.64 -33.33 -43.67
CA ALA A 16 20.25 -32.56 -44.86
C ALA A 16 20.18 -33.23 -46.26
N LEU A 17 19.00 -33.13 -46.89
CA LEU A 17 18.86 -32.42 -48.19
C LEU A 17 17.42 -31.94 -48.42
N MET A 18 17.24 -30.98 -49.31
CA MET A 18 16.03 -30.14 -49.45
C MET A 18 15.39 -30.25 -50.84
N LEU A 19 14.08 -29.92 -50.91
CA LEU A 19 13.27 -29.47 -52.08
C LEU A 19 13.45 -30.24 -53.41
N THR A 20 12.42 -30.88 -53.95
CA THR A 20 11.49 -30.34 -55.00
C THR A 20 10.51 -31.46 -55.43
N THR A 21 9.28 -31.27 -55.97
CA THR A 21 8.34 -30.13 -56.06
C THR A 21 6.89 -30.65 -56.30
N LEU A 22 5.92 -29.72 -56.32
CA LEU A 22 4.65 -29.66 -57.09
C LEU A 22 4.21 -30.90 -57.93
N GLY A 23 2.95 -31.34 -57.91
CA GLY A 23 1.80 -30.91 -57.09
C GLY A 23 0.43 -31.17 -57.76
N MET A 24 -0.56 -31.62 -56.98
CA MET A 24 -2.00 -31.57 -57.33
C MET A 24 -2.82 -31.22 -56.10
N GLU A 25 -3.99 -30.59 -56.31
CA GLU A 25 -4.69 -29.81 -55.29
C GLU A 25 -5.53 -30.63 -54.32
N ASN A 26 -5.64 -30.14 -53.07
CA ASN A 26 -6.80 -30.42 -52.21
C ASN A 26 -6.94 -29.34 -51.12
N GLU A 27 -7.83 -28.35 -51.32
CA GLU A 27 -8.20 -27.36 -50.30
C GLU A 27 -8.91 -28.02 -49.10
N VAL A 28 -8.16 -28.41 -48.06
CA VAL A 28 -8.74 -28.73 -46.74
C VAL A 28 -8.74 -27.50 -45.83
N SER A 29 -9.40 -26.44 -46.29
CA SER A 29 -9.71 -25.25 -45.49
C SER A 29 -10.34 -25.66 -44.15
N ALA A 30 -9.62 -25.45 -43.05
CA ALA A 30 -10.01 -25.84 -41.70
C ALA A 30 -11.26 -25.04 -41.26
N LYS A 31 -12.45 -25.63 -41.46
CA LYS A 31 -13.76 -24.98 -41.25
C LYS A 31 -13.97 -24.62 -39.77
N ALA A 32 -13.59 -23.39 -39.42
CA ALA A 32 -13.59 -22.83 -38.07
C ALA A 32 -14.90 -23.08 -37.30
N ALA A 33 -14.74 -23.49 -36.03
CA ALA A 33 -15.83 -23.89 -35.16
C ALA A 33 -16.85 -22.75 -34.90
N PRO A 34 -18.15 -23.06 -34.69
CA PRO A 34 -19.15 -22.05 -34.39
C PRO A 34 -18.85 -21.28 -33.10
N LYS A 35 -18.61 -19.96 -33.20
CA LYS A 35 -18.44 -19.05 -32.06
C LYS A 35 -19.43 -17.89 -32.10
N MET A 36 -19.90 -17.43 -30.93
CA MET A 36 -20.80 -16.26 -30.85
C MET A 36 -20.04 -15.01 -31.31
N GLN A 37 -20.72 -14.10 -32.01
CA GLN A 37 -20.11 -12.84 -32.45
C GLN A 37 -19.72 -11.94 -31.26
N THR A 38 -20.38 -12.08 -30.11
CA THR A 38 -19.97 -11.47 -28.85
C THR A 38 -20.29 -12.37 -27.65
N LYS A 39 -19.44 -12.32 -26.62
CA LYS A 39 -19.69 -12.91 -25.29
C LYS A 39 -20.63 -12.02 -24.43
N VAL A 40 -20.71 -10.70 -24.69
CA VAL A 40 -21.50 -9.72 -23.90
C VAL A 40 -22.28 -8.76 -24.80
N LEU A 41 -23.53 -8.44 -24.42
CA LEU A 41 -24.39 -7.53 -25.18
C LEU A 41 -25.13 -6.54 -24.27
N SER A 42 -24.76 -5.25 -24.33
CA SER A 42 -25.46 -4.17 -23.63
C SER A 42 -26.58 -3.56 -24.49
N LEU A 43 -27.76 -3.37 -23.90
CA LEU A 43 -28.92 -2.72 -24.53
C LEU A 43 -29.81 -2.00 -23.49
N LYS A 44 -30.58 -0.98 -23.89
CA LYS A 44 -31.53 -0.27 -23.01
C LYS A 44 -32.89 -0.98 -22.97
N LYS A 45 -33.69 -0.83 -21.91
CA LYS A 45 -35.08 -1.36 -21.81
C LYS A 45 -35.88 -0.94 -23.05
N GLY A 46 -36.58 -1.89 -23.69
CA GLY A 46 -37.30 -1.69 -24.96
C GLY A 46 -36.44 -1.85 -26.22
N GLN A 47 -35.12 -1.65 -26.15
CA GLN A 47 -34.22 -1.76 -27.30
C GLN A 47 -34.13 -3.22 -27.81
N LYS A 48 -33.94 -3.36 -29.12
CA LYS A 48 -33.74 -4.65 -29.81
C LYS A 48 -32.34 -4.68 -30.45
N LYS A 49 -31.57 -5.75 -30.22
CA LYS A 49 -30.27 -6.00 -30.89
C LYS A 49 -30.22 -7.45 -31.39
N THR A 50 -29.36 -7.78 -32.34
CA THR A 50 -29.27 -9.14 -32.93
C THR A 50 -27.93 -9.80 -32.61
N ILE A 51 -27.98 -10.93 -31.92
CA ILE A 51 -26.83 -11.82 -31.71
C ILE A 51 -26.66 -12.69 -32.95
N ARG A 52 -25.41 -12.93 -33.37
CA ARG A 52 -25.05 -13.84 -34.46
C ARG A 52 -24.02 -14.88 -34.00
N ILE A 53 -23.91 -15.96 -34.77
CA ILE A 53 -22.89 -17.00 -34.63
C ILE A 53 -22.02 -16.96 -35.91
N LYS A 54 -20.71 -16.78 -35.76
CA LYS A 54 -19.70 -16.92 -36.83
C LYS A 54 -19.30 -18.41 -36.93
N GLY A 55 -19.06 -18.91 -38.15
CA GLY A 55 -18.65 -20.30 -38.42
C GLY A 55 -19.45 -20.95 -39.55
N LYS A 56 -18.84 -21.91 -40.26
CA LYS A 56 -19.48 -22.71 -41.34
C LYS A 56 -20.08 -24.01 -40.75
N GLY A 57 -20.96 -24.69 -41.48
CA GLY A 57 -21.46 -26.04 -41.11
C GLY A 57 -22.54 -26.12 -40.01
N ILE A 58 -23.18 -24.99 -39.65
CA ILE A 58 -24.29 -24.96 -38.68
C ILE A 58 -25.58 -25.54 -39.32
N LEU A 59 -26.08 -26.65 -38.75
CA LEU A 59 -27.31 -27.31 -39.20
C LEU A 59 -28.55 -26.71 -38.53
N LYS A 60 -28.58 -26.70 -37.19
CA LYS A 60 -29.72 -26.24 -36.37
C LYS A 60 -29.20 -25.58 -35.09
N THR A 61 -29.90 -24.55 -34.61
CA THR A 61 -29.58 -23.88 -33.34
C THR A 61 -30.83 -23.67 -32.50
N THR A 62 -30.83 -24.18 -31.28
CA THR A 62 -31.90 -23.99 -30.29
C THR A 62 -31.54 -22.84 -29.35
N TRP A 63 -32.35 -21.78 -29.38
CA TRP A 63 -32.12 -20.54 -28.61
C TRP A 63 -33.03 -20.47 -27.37
N LYS A 64 -32.43 -20.48 -26.17
CA LYS A 64 -33.07 -20.26 -24.86
C LYS A 64 -32.50 -19.02 -24.15
N THR A 65 -33.18 -18.53 -23.11
CA THR A 65 -32.64 -17.53 -22.17
C THR A 65 -32.89 -17.97 -20.72
N THR A 66 -32.05 -17.50 -19.78
CA THR A 66 -32.08 -17.92 -18.37
C THR A 66 -33.04 -17.13 -17.48
N LYS A 67 -33.38 -15.87 -17.80
CA LYS A 67 -34.30 -15.04 -17.00
C LYS A 67 -35.26 -14.28 -17.92
N LYS A 68 -36.52 -14.06 -17.50
CA LYS A 68 -37.58 -13.32 -18.24
C LYS A 68 -37.29 -11.80 -18.40
N ILE A 69 -36.06 -11.35 -18.15
CA ILE A 69 -35.56 -9.98 -18.32
C ILE A 69 -35.44 -9.62 -19.82
N ILE A 70 -35.22 -10.61 -20.69
CA ILE A 70 -35.15 -10.45 -22.15
C ILE A 70 -36.12 -11.37 -22.89
N THR A 71 -36.49 -11.00 -24.12
CA THR A 71 -37.28 -11.83 -25.04
C THR A 71 -36.49 -12.17 -26.30
N LEU A 72 -36.60 -13.42 -26.79
CA LEU A 72 -35.92 -13.92 -27.98
C LEU A 72 -36.87 -14.11 -29.15
N THR A 73 -36.68 -13.32 -30.20
CA THR A 73 -37.50 -13.25 -31.42
C THR A 73 -36.66 -13.50 -32.68
N LYS A 74 -37.30 -13.74 -33.83
CA LYS A 74 -36.63 -13.95 -35.14
C LYS A 74 -35.48 -14.99 -35.09
N LYS A 75 -35.68 -16.09 -34.34
CA LYS A 75 -34.72 -17.19 -34.14
C LYS A 75 -34.40 -17.86 -35.50
N LYS A 76 -33.16 -17.77 -35.98
CA LYS A 76 -32.64 -18.47 -37.17
C LYS A 76 -31.37 -19.27 -36.82
N LYS A 77 -30.90 -20.14 -37.72
CA LYS A 77 -29.78 -21.07 -37.46
C LYS A 77 -28.48 -20.38 -37.01
N ASN A 78 -28.20 -19.17 -37.48
CA ASN A 78 -27.00 -18.40 -37.16
C ASN A 78 -27.26 -17.03 -36.48
N LYS A 79 -28.51 -16.67 -36.15
CA LYS A 79 -28.81 -15.39 -35.46
C LYS A 79 -30.14 -15.40 -34.69
N VAL A 80 -30.25 -14.54 -33.68
CA VAL A 80 -31.49 -14.28 -32.91
C VAL A 80 -31.60 -12.79 -32.57
N THR A 81 -32.81 -12.23 -32.56
CA THR A 81 -33.07 -10.86 -32.10
C THR A 81 -33.50 -10.89 -30.64
N VAL A 82 -32.75 -10.16 -29.80
CA VAL A 82 -32.95 -10.01 -28.36
C VAL A 82 -33.61 -8.67 -28.08
N ALA A 83 -34.64 -8.64 -27.24
CA ALA A 83 -35.31 -7.43 -26.77
C ALA A 83 -35.25 -7.32 -25.24
N GLY A 84 -34.90 -6.14 -24.71
CA GLY A 84 -34.90 -5.88 -23.26
C GLY A 84 -36.32 -5.60 -22.72
N LYS A 85 -36.76 -6.35 -21.70
CA LYS A 85 -38.10 -6.20 -21.08
C LYS A 85 -38.05 -5.59 -19.68
N LYS A 86 -37.22 -6.15 -18.79
CA LYS A 86 -36.91 -5.60 -17.46
C LYS A 86 -35.44 -5.11 -17.44
N ILE A 87 -35.09 -4.33 -16.43
CA ILE A 87 -33.68 -3.97 -16.14
C ILE A 87 -32.97 -5.19 -15.53
N GLY A 88 -31.65 -5.26 -15.64
CA GLY A 88 -30.83 -6.33 -15.06
C GLY A 88 -30.17 -7.23 -16.12
N THR A 89 -29.66 -8.39 -15.69
CA THR A 89 -28.84 -9.27 -16.54
C THR A 89 -29.48 -10.65 -16.79
N ALA A 90 -29.45 -11.11 -18.04
CA ALA A 90 -29.83 -12.46 -18.43
C ALA A 90 -28.81 -13.08 -19.39
N VAL A 91 -28.80 -14.40 -19.54
CA VAL A 91 -27.94 -15.10 -20.51
C VAL A 91 -28.78 -15.61 -21.68
N VAL A 92 -28.25 -15.49 -22.90
CA VAL A 92 -28.75 -16.18 -24.09
C VAL A 92 -27.90 -17.42 -24.32
N VAL A 93 -28.56 -18.57 -24.45
CA VAL A 93 -27.92 -19.87 -24.66
C VAL A 93 -28.30 -20.39 -26.05
N ALA A 94 -27.29 -20.71 -26.84
CA ALA A 94 -27.42 -21.30 -28.18
C ALA A 94 -26.86 -22.74 -28.16
N LYS A 95 -27.75 -23.74 -28.22
CA LYS A 95 -27.34 -25.14 -28.47
C LYS A 95 -27.25 -25.35 -29.99
N VAL A 96 -26.05 -25.48 -30.52
CA VAL A 96 -25.74 -25.51 -31.96
C VAL A 96 -25.39 -26.94 -32.38
N LYS A 97 -26.11 -27.50 -33.36
CA LYS A 97 -25.79 -28.80 -33.98
C LYS A 97 -25.03 -28.58 -35.30
N THR A 98 -23.88 -29.24 -35.44
CA THR A 98 -23.12 -29.35 -36.70
C THR A 98 -23.11 -30.80 -37.18
N LYS A 99 -22.43 -31.11 -38.30
CA LYS A 99 -22.19 -32.50 -38.73
C LYS A 99 -21.23 -33.28 -37.81
N LYS A 100 -20.25 -32.62 -37.17
CA LYS A 100 -19.21 -33.28 -36.35
C LYS A 100 -19.54 -33.34 -34.86
N LYS A 101 -19.94 -32.21 -34.24
CA LYS A 101 -20.31 -32.15 -32.82
C LYS A 101 -21.35 -31.08 -32.48
N ASN A 102 -21.91 -31.15 -31.28
CA ASN A 102 -22.79 -30.13 -30.71
C ASN A 102 -21.97 -29.12 -29.90
N TYR A 103 -22.40 -27.85 -29.87
CA TYR A 103 -21.76 -26.77 -29.11
C TYR A 103 -22.80 -26.04 -28.26
N HIS A 104 -22.39 -25.57 -27.07
CA HIS A 104 -23.24 -24.79 -26.16
C HIS A 104 -22.64 -23.40 -25.95
N LEU A 105 -23.12 -22.43 -26.73
CA LEU A 105 -22.59 -21.08 -26.70
C LEU A 105 -23.45 -20.17 -25.81
N LYS A 106 -22.81 -19.30 -25.02
CA LYS A 106 -23.46 -18.36 -24.08
C LYS A 106 -23.16 -16.90 -24.47
N CYS A 107 -24.08 -15.99 -24.17
CA CYS A 107 -23.83 -14.53 -24.18
C CYS A 107 -24.58 -13.84 -23.03
N LYS A 108 -23.86 -13.02 -22.23
CA LYS A 108 -24.39 -12.24 -21.10
C LYS A 108 -25.01 -10.94 -21.65
N VAL A 109 -26.30 -10.73 -21.43
CA VAL A 109 -27.05 -9.55 -21.91
C VAL A 109 -27.36 -8.64 -20.71
N LYS A 110 -26.76 -7.45 -20.69
CA LYS A 110 -27.03 -6.40 -19.70
C LYS A 110 -28.16 -5.49 -20.22
N VAL A 111 -29.23 -5.30 -19.47
CA VAL A 111 -30.36 -4.40 -19.80
C VAL A 111 -30.40 -3.20 -18.86
N ALA A 112 -30.09 -2.02 -19.39
CA ALA A 112 -30.06 -0.76 -18.64
C ALA A 112 -31.40 0.01 -18.69
N ARG A 113 -31.56 1.04 -17.84
CA ARG A 113 -32.65 2.03 -17.98
C ARG A 113 -32.57 2.71 -19.36
N ALA A 114 -33.71 3.06 -19.92
CA ALA A 114 -33.76 4.05 -21.00
C ALA A 114 -33.63 5.45 -20.37
N GLN A 115 -32.86 6.35 -20.97
CA GLN A 115 -32.86 7.75 -20.55
C GLN A 115 -34.19 8.37 -20.98
N GLY A 116 -34.98 8.84 -20.02
CA GLY A 116 -36.06 9.78 -20.30
C GLY A 116 -35.49 11.16 -20.62
N ALA A 117 -36.27 12.00 -21.30
CA ALA A 117 -35.90 13.40 -21.50
C ALA A 117 -35.77 14.12 -20.15
N LYS A 118 -34.83 15.07 -20.04
CA LYS A 118 -34.68 15.91 -18.85
C LYS A 118 -36.00 16.68 -18.61
N LYS A 119 -36.66 16.44 -17.48
CA LYS A 119 -37.49 17.48 -16.84
C LYS A 119 -36.55 18.33 -15.97
N THR A 120 -36.45 19.60 -16.31
CA THR A 120 -35.80 20.61 -15.47
C THR A 120 -36.73 20.98 -14.33
N ASN A 121 -36.32 20.69 -13.09
CA ASN A 121 -36.83 21.43 -11.93
C ASN A 121 -35.81 22.53 -11.59
N VAL A 122 -36.33 23.69 -11.21
CA VAL A 122 -35.55 24.89 -10.88
C VAL A 122 -35.40 24.99 -9.37
N THR A 123 -34.20 25.34 -8.90
CA THR A 123 -34.00 25.82 -7.53
C THR A 123 -33.30 27.18 -7.61
N ASN A 124 -33.90 28.20 -7.00
CA ASN A 124 -33.37 29.57 -7.00
C ASN A 124 -32.51 29.81 -5.75
N THR A 125 -31.28 30.30 -5.95
CA THR A 125 -30.66 31.23 -4.98
C THR A 125 -29.88 32.29 -5.77
N LYS A 126 -30.01 33.57 -5.39
CA LYS A 126 -29.33 34.69 -6.06
C LYS A 126 -28.03 35.05 -5.34
N VAL A 127 -26.99 35.36 -6.11
CA VAL A 127 -25.87 36.21 -5.69
C VAL A 127 -25.59 37.20 -6.83
N PRO A 128 -25.59 38.53 -6.60
CA PRO A 128 -25.24 39.51 -7.64
C PRO A 128 -23.73 39.61 -7.83
N GLN A 129 -23.29 39.70 -9.09
CA GLN A 129 -21.95 40.18 -9.44
C GLN A 129 -21.97 41.69 -9.67
N THR A 130 -20.90 42.39 -9.29
CA THR A 130 -20.45 43.63 -9.96
C THR A 130 -18.94 43.68 -10.06
N THR A 131 -18.40 43.32 -11.22
CA THR A 131 -17.01 43.59 -11.61
C THR A 131 -16.88 45.01 -12.17
N LYS A 132 -15.75 45.70 -11.92
CA LYS A 132 -15.08 46.50 -12.96
C LYS A 132 -13.62 46.85 -12.63
N ASN A 133 -12.85 46.96 -13.71
CA ASN A 133 -11.44 47.34 -13.88
C ASN A 133 -11.46 48.67 -14.73
N PRO A 134 -10.37 49.33 -15.20
CA PRO A 134 -8.93 49.07 -15.01
C PRO A 134 -7.95 50.30 -14.96
N ARG A 135 -6.65 49.99 -14.75
CA ARG A 135 -5.43 50.52 -15.45
C ARG A 135 -4.62 51.76 -14.97
N LYS A 136 -3.31 51.49 -14.80
CA LYS A 136 -2.04 52.29 -14.77
C LYS A 136 -1.99 53.75 -15.28
N THR A 137 -1.17 54.58 -14.60
CA THR A 137 0.08 55.24 -15.12
C THR A 137 0.94 55.82 -13.96
N GLU A 138 2.24 56.17 -14.09
CA GLU A 138 3.46 55.32 -14.28
C GLU A 138 4.70 56.18 -14.73
N SER A 139 5.47 56.81 -13.81
CA SER A 139 6.66 57.65 -14.14
C SER A 139 7.79 57.70 -13.06
N THR A 140 9.05 57.81 -13.49
CA THR A 140 10.34 57.78 -12.72
C THR A 140 11.01 59.20 -12.64
N PRO A 141 12.32 59.52 -12.33
CA PRO A 141 13.60 58.74 -12.44
C PRO A 141 14.82 59.01 -11.45
N THR A 142 15.85 58.14 -11.52
CA THR A 142 17.33 58.35 -11.23
C THR A 142 17.81 58.69 -9.78
N VAL A 143 19.10 58.52 -9.36
CA VAL A 143 20.43 58.30 -10.01
C VAL A 143 21.28 57.19 -9.28
N THR A 144 22.31 56.68 -9.96
CA THR A 144 23.38 55.67 -9.66
C THR A 144 24.68 56.25 -8.98
N PRO A 145 25.88 55.58 -8.84
CA PRO A 145 26.33 54.14 -8.82
C PRO A 145 27.51 53.78 -7.82
N THR A 146 28.13 52.58 -8.01
CA THR A 146 29.59 52.18 -7.84
C THR A 146 30.20 51.88 -6.43
N ALA A 147 31.19 50.96 -6.22
CA ALA A 147 31.84 49.90 -7.06
C ALA A 147 32.79 48.92 -6.30
N THR A 148 33.11 47.74 -6.92
CA THR A 148 34.40 46.95 -6.93
C THR A 148 35.02 46.38 -5.61
N GLN A 149 35.24 45.05 -5.45
CA GLN A 149 36.40 44.18 -5.86
C GLN A 149 37.66 44.26 -4.94
N ASP A 150 38.52 43.25 -4.69
CA ASP A 150 38.57 41.80 -5.04
C ASP A 150 39.61 40.99 -4.18
N ASN A 151 39.74 39.68 -4.44
CA ASN A 151 40.97 38.83 -4.41
C ASN A 151 41.67 38.24 -3.12
N THR A 152 41.37 36.94 -2.87
CA THR A 152 42.30 35.75 -2.91
C THR A 152 43.58 35.56 -2.04
N SER A 153 43.53 34.54 -1.14
CA SER A 153 44.30 33.25 -1.18
C SER A 153 45.60 32.94 -0.37
N LYS A 154 45.75 31.63 -0.05
CA LYS A 154 46.97 30.78 0.21
C LYS A 154 47.56 30.52 1.63
N THR A 155 47.04 29.47 2.27
CA THR A 155 47.73 28.23 2.77
C THR A 155 49.10 28.24 3.52
N GLU A 156 49.06 27.71 4.77
CA GLU A 156 50.00 26.73 5.43
C GLU A 156 51.47 27.12 5.77
N PRO A 157 52.20 26.40 6.68
CA PRO A 157 51.87 25.16 7.45
C PRO A 157 52.16 25.15 8.98
N SER A 158 51.72 24.07 9.66
CA SER A 158 52.31 23.31 10.82
C SER A 158 53.11 23.98 11.97
N ASP A 159 52.74 23.70 13.24
CA ASP A 159 53.50 22.72 14.07
C ASP A 159 52.88 22.32 15.44
N THR A 160 53.02 21.02 15.76
CA THR A 160 53.02 20.29 17.07
C THR A 160 52.12 20.70 18.27
N ALA A 161 51.33 19.74 18.76
CA ALA A 161 50.82 19.68 20.16
C ALA A 161 51.97 19.40 21.17
N GLN A 162 51.84 19.49 22.50
CA GLN A 162 50.83 18.94 23.43
C GLN A 162 51.18 19.39 24.89
N PRO A 163 50.40 19.06 25.94
CA PRO A 163 48.96 19.22 26.20
C PRO A 163 48.64 20.48 27.05
N SER A 164 47.36 20.84 27.14
CA SER A 164 46.82 21.58 28.30
C SER A 164 45.55 20.87 28.81
N GLN A 165 45.18 21.11 30.06
CA GLN A 165 44.01 20.49 30.69
C GLN A 165 42.72 21.04 30.09
N THR A 166 41.80 20.16 29.70
CA THR A 166 40.43 20.55 29.35
C THR A 166 39.75 21.12 30.60
N PRO A 167 39.18 22.35 30.55
CA PRO A 167 38.36 22.86 31.64
C PRO A 167 37.17 21.93 31.90
N ALA A 168 36.66 21.92 33.15
CA ALA A 168 35.35 21.33 33.42
C ALA A 168 34.29 22.10 32.62
N SER A 169 33.33 21.40 32.02
CA SER A 169 32.26 22.02 31.25
C SER A 169 31.18 22.57 32.18
N ASP A 170 30.83 23.86 32.05
CA ASP A 170 29.80 24.56 32.84
C ASP A 170 28.34 24.16 32.50
N VAL A 171 28.14 22.89 32.10
CA VAL A 171 26.83 22.31 31.75
C VAL A 171 26.17 21.76 33.01
N PRO A 172 24.92 22.16 33.35
CA PRO A 172 24.20 21.65 34.52
C PRO A 172 23.93 20.14 34.45
N GLU A 173 23.83 19.47 35.62
CA GLU A 173 23.75 18.01 35.67
C GLU A 173 22.50 17.42 34.97
N GLY A 174 22.75 16.62 33.93
CA GLY A 174 21.72 16.01 33.10
C GLY A 174 21.06 16.98 32.11
N TYR A 175 21.66 18.14 31.84
CA TYR A 175 21.32 19.01 30.71
C TYR A 175 22.32 18.80 29.55
N GLU A 176 21.92 19.19 28.34
CA GLU A 176 22.75 19.24 27.14
C GLU A 176 22.76 20.66 26.56
N GLU A 177 23.87 21.10 25.96
CA GLU A 177 23.97 22.42 25.32
C GLU A 177 23.43 22.40 23.89
N ILE A 178 22.59 23.37 23.53
CA ILE A 178 22.20 23.63 22.14
C ILE A 178 23.33 24.41 21.46
N ASP A 179 23.80 23.90 20.32
CA ASP A 179 24.72 24.61 19.44
C ASP A 179 24.02 25.83 18.83
N LEU A 180 24.35 27.02 19.35
CA LEU A 180 23.75 28.29 18.92
C LEU A 180 24.01 28.62 17.44
N SER A 181 25.02 28.01 16.79
CA SER A 181 25.27 28.17 15.35
C SER A 181 24.22 27.48 14.47
N THR A 182 23.40 26.58 15.05
CA THR A 182 22.30 25.89 14.35
C THR A 182 21.01 26.72 14.23
N CYS A 183 21.02 27.95 14.75
CA CYS A 183 19.88 28.88 14.73
C CYS A 183 19.31 29.05 13.31
N ARG A 184 17.97 28.99 13.19
CA ARG A 184 17.23 29.29 11.96
C ARG A 184 16.29 30.47 12.20
N MET A 185 16.27 31.41 11.26
CA MET A 185 15.37 32.57 11.24
C MET A 185 14.52 32.54 9.98
N ASN A 186 13.23 32.85 10.11
CA ASN A 186 12.28 32.75 8.99
C ASN A 186 12.18 34.03 8.13
N ASN A 187 12.71 35.18 8.59
CA ASN A 187 12.71 36.45 7.87
C ASN A 187 13.92 37.32 8.25
N ALA A 188 14.36 38.17 7.30
CA ALA A 188 15.42 39.17 7.37
C ALA A 188 16.88 38.66 7.57
N SER A 189 17.76 39.04 6.65
CA SER A 189 19.17 38.61 6.58
C SER A 189 20.13 39.32 7.53
N GLU A 190 19.63 40.18 8.42
CA GLU A 190 20.41 41.02 9.35
C GLU A 190 19.81 41.05 10.77
N ALA A 191 18.71 40.30 11.04
CA ALA A 191 17.99 40.33 12.33
C ALA A 191 18.66 39.52 13.45
N GLY A 192 19.88 39.04 13.22
CA GLY A 192 20.73 38.43 14.24
C GLY A 192 21.97 37.78 13.66
N SER A 193 22.95 37.57 14.53
CA SER A 193 24.28 37.08 14.18
C SER A 193 24.84 36.19 15.29
N TYR A 194 25.31 35.00 14.92
CA TYR A 194 26.15 34.18 15.79
C TYR A 194 27.60 34.64 15.65
N ASP A 195 28.18 35.15 16.73
CA ASP A 195 29.60 35.45 16.82
C ASP A 195 30.37 34.18 17.21
N SER A 196 31.29 33.75 16.36
CA SER A 196 32.07 32.52 16.55
C SER A 196 33.26 32.66 17.52
N GLU A 197 33.68 33.88 17.83
CA GLU A 197 34.79 34.16 18.76
C GLU A 197 34.27 34.18 20.21
N THR A 198 33.19 34.90 20.47
CA THR A 198 32.52 34.96 21.79
C THR A 198 31.60 33.76 22.04
N LYS A 199 31.11 33.11 20.97
CA LYS A 199 30.04 32.10 20.96
C LYS A 199 28.66 32.64 21.39
N THR A 200 28.44 33.95 21.31
CA THR A 200 27.13 34.57 21.58
C THR A 200 26.27 34.63 20.32
N LEU A 201 24.97 34.45 20.47
CA LEU A 201 23.97 34.70 19.44
C LEU A 201 23.22 35.98 19.77
N HIS A 202 23.39 36.99 18.93
CA HIS A 202 22.70 38.27 19.05
C HIS A 202 21.43 38.24 18.18
N ILE A 203 20.31 38.71 18.72
CA ILE A 203 19.00 38.77 18.09
C ILE A 203 18.52 40.23 18.15
N GLN A 204 18.26 40.87 16.99
CA GLN A 204 17.87 42.28 16.93
C GLN A 204 16.72 42.50 15.94
N ASP A 205 15.62 43.08 16.44
CA ASP A 205 14.32 43.25 15.76
C ASP A 205 13.80 42.01 15.00
N ALA A 206 14.06 40.80 15.52
CA ALA A 206 13.65 39.54 14.90
C ALA A 206 12.18 39.17 15.19
N GLU A 207 11.44 38.75 14.17
CA GLU A 207 10.08 38.23 14.36
C GLU A 207 10.08 36.90 15.15
N ASN A 208 11.02 36.00 14.82
CA ASN A 208 11.18 34.68 15.43
C ASN A 208 12.53 34.03 15.07
N PHE A 209 12.97 33.10 15.90
CA PHE A 209 14.11 32.21 15.65
C PHE A 209 13.88 30.83 16.29
N GLN A 210 14.59 29.80 15.83
CA GLN A 210 14.42 28.43 16.33
C GLN A 210 15.73 27.61 16.27
N PHE A 211 15.80 26.56 17.08
CA PHE A 211 16.86 25.56 17.05
C PHE A 211 16.28 24.15 16.87
N PRO A 212 16.93 23.27 16.09
CA PRO A 212 16.58 21.86 16.08
C PRO A 212 16.88 21.23 17.44
N LEU A 213 15.96 20.40 17.93
CA LEU A 213 16.23 19.50 19.05
C LEU A 213 17.07 18.32 18.56
N LYS A 214 17.90 17.77 19.46
CA LYS A 214 18.77 16.63 19.19
C LYS A 214 17.98 15.31 19.14
N GLU A 215 16.96 15.21 19.97
CA GLU A 215 15.98 14.12 19.96
C GLU A 215 14.58 14.74 19.91
N ASN A 216 13.66 14.15 19.12
CA ASN A 216 12.27 14.61 19.10
C ASN A 216 11.62 14.39 20.46
N ILE A 217 10.89 15.38 20.94
CA ILE A 217 10.11 15.30 22.18
C ILE A 217 8.67 14.89 21.86
N ASN A 218 8.17 13.88 22.55
CA ASN A 218 6.86 13.27 22.28
C ASN A 218 5.77 13.89 23.15
N LYS A 219 4.50 13.66 22.77
CA LYS A 219 3.34 14.13 23.54
C LYS A 219 3.40 13.65 24.99
N GLY A 220 3.28 14.58 25.94
CA GLY A 220 3.32 14.34 27.39
C GLY A 220 4.74 14.34 27.98
N GLU A 221 5.78 14.50 27.17
CA GLU A 221 7.15 14.71 27.65
C GLU A 221 7.42 16.20 27.91
N VAL A 222 8.36 16.49 28.81
CA VAL A 222 8.73 17.86 29.20
C VAL A 222 10.16 18.18 28.80
N LEU A 223 10.35 19.29 28.09
CA LEU A 223 11.66 19.89 27.85
C LEU A 223 11.90 20.97 28.91
N SER A 224 12.80 20.71 29.86
CA SER A 224 13.28 21.73 30.77
C SER A 224 14.34 22.56 30.05
N VAL A 225 14.09 23.86 29.88
CA VAL A 225 14.96 24.79 29.14
C VAL A 225 15.60 25.77 30.12
N MET A 226 16.93 25.86 30.08
CA MET A 226 17.70 26.90 30.75
C MET A 226 18.35 27.81 29.70
N LEU A 227 17.95 29.08 29.66
CA LEU A 227 18.49 30.08 28.74
C LEU A 227 19.31 31.12 29.54
N LYS A 228 20.56 31.33 29.12
CA LYS A 228 21.48 32.35 29.68
C LYS A 228 21.88 33.36 28.61
N GLY A 229 22.01 34.62 29.01
CA GLY A 229 22.40 35.71 28.11
C GLY A 229 22.14 37.07 28.73
N THR A 230 21.99 38.09 27.88
CA THR A 230 21.69 39.46 28.27
C THR A 230 20.53 39.98 27.43
N TYR A 231 19.42 40.32 28.07
CA TYR A 231 18.31 40.98 27.36
C TYR A 231 18.47 42.49 27.49
N HIS A 232 18.69 43.19 26.37
CA HIS A 232 18.79 44.65 26.35
C HIS A 232 17.46 45.33 25.96
N GLY A 233 16.52 44.55 25.45
CA GLY A 233 15.23 45.01 24.96
C GLY A 233 14.20 45.39 26.04
N THR A 234 13.00 45.68 25.55
CA THR A 234 11.90 46.34 26.28
C THR A 234 10.53 45.70 26.05
N LYS A 235 10.43 44.70 25.16
CA LYS A 235 9.17 44.09 24.70
C LYS A 235 8.86 42.73 25.35
N GLY A 236 9.88 42.00 25.76
CA GLY A 236 9.82 40.59 26.17
C GLY A 236 9.82 39.61 25.00
N PHE A 237 9.73 38.31 25.30
CA PHE A 237 9.63 37.24 24.30
C PHE A 237 8.88 36.02 24.85
N ARG A 238 8.69 35.02 23.98
CA ARG A 238 8.00 33.75 24.26
C ARG A 238 8.78 32.58 23.66
N SER A 239 8.61 31.41 24.25
CA SER A 239 9.11 30.15 23.69
C SER A 239 8.11 29.02 23.83
N TRP A 240 8.18 28.08 22.88
CA TRP A 240 7.36 26.87 22.81
C TRP A 240 8.03 25.84 21.88
N LEU A 241 7.46 24.64 21.78
CA LEU A 241 7.94 23.55 20.93
C LEU A 241 7.09 23.47 19.65
N VAL A 242 7.73 23.22 18.51
CA VAL A 242 7.05 23.03 17.21
C VAL A 242 7.59 21.84 16.43
N ASP A 243 6.78 21.34 15.51
CA ASP A 243 7.25 20.56 14.36
C ASP A 243 7.81 21.47 13.25
N ASP A 244 8.37 20.88 12.19
CA ASP A 244 8.98 21.62 11.07
C ASP A 244 7.98 22.48 10.25
N SER A 245 6.66 22.36 10.48
CA SER A 245 5.63 23.23 9.90
C SER A 245 5.23 24.42 10.80
N GLN A 246 5.89 24.57 11.95
CA GLN A 246 5.73 25.68 12.92
C GLN A 246 4.36 25.73 13.62
N THR A 247 3.60 24.64 13.61
CA THR A 247 2.41 24.50 14.46
C THR A 247 2.79 24.44 15.94
N THR A 248 2.03 25.15 16.78
CA THR A 248 2.26 25.25 18.23
C THR A 248 1.93 23.93 18.93
N ASN A 249 2.95 23.19 19.33
CA ASN A 249 2.85 21.80 19.79
C ASN A 249 3.16 21.63 21.28
N SER A 250 3.07 22.70 22.09
CA SER A 250 3.31 22.67 23.54
C SER A 250 2.55 23.75 24.30
N ASN A 251 2.67 23.73 25.63
CA ASN A 251 2.44 24.91 26.46
C ASN A 251 3.42 26.04 26.09
N ILE A 252 3.06 27.29 26.38
CA ILE A 252 3.82 28.50 26.02
C ILE A 252 4.47 29.10 27.27
N PHE A 253 5.78 29.34 27.24
CA PHE A 253 6.45 30.21 28.20
C PHE A 253 6.35 31.68 27.77
N ASN A 254 6.08 32.58 28.72
CA ASN A 254 5.81 34.01 28.49
C ASN A 254 6.55 34.87 29.52
N THR A 255 7.33 35.86 29.08
CA THR A 255 7.99 36.81 29.99
C THR A 255 7.05 37.90 30.51
N ASN A 256 5.90 38.12 29.85
CA ASN A 256 5.06 39.30 30.06
C ASN A 256 3.96 39.07 31.10
N ASP A 257 4.37 38.75 32.33
CA ASP A 257 3.51 38.75 33.52
C ASP A 257 3.70 40.08 34.27
N GLU A 258 3.02 41.10 33.74
CA GLU A 258 2.74 42.47 34.25
C GLU A 258 3.91 43.40 34.66
N VAL A 259 5.12 42.94 34.99
CA VAL A 259 6.29 43.82 35.31
C VAL A 259 7.68 43.27 34.89
N GLY A 260 7.73 42.23 34.04
CA GLY A 260 8.95 41.46 33.77
C GLY A 260 10.02 42.11 32.86
N PHE A 261 11.24 42.27 33.39
CA PHE A 261 12.53 42.53 32.71
C PHE A 261 12.63 43.71 31.71
N THR A 262 13.33 44.78 32.13
CA THR A 262 13.73 45.92 31.28
C THR A 262 15.25 46.12 31.32
N GLY A 263 15.98 45.32 30.54
CA GLY A 263 17.44 45.32 30.53
C GLY A 263 18.09 44.47 31.63
N GLY A 264 19.07 43.63 31.28
CA GLY A 264 19.98 42.95 32.23
C GLY A 264 20.41 41.54 31.81
N GLU A 265 21.35 40.96 32.57
CA GLU A 265 21.67 39.53 32.49
C GLU A 265 20.43 38.69 32.82
N ILE A 266 20.21 37.61 32.08
CA ILE A 266 19.11 36.67 32.28
C ILE A 266 19.65 35.25 32.48
N GLU A 267 19.08 34.56 33.47
CA GLU A 267 19.16 33.11 33.62
C GLU A 267 17.73 32.60 33.85
N LEU A 268 17.08 32.19 32.76
CA LEU A 268 15.69 31.71 32.77
C LEU A 268 15.69 30.18 32.80
N LEU A 269 14.93 29.59 33.72
CA LEU A 269 14.67 28.15 33.79
C LEU A 269 13.17 27.91 33.78
N TYR A 270 12.69 27.14 32.80
CA TYR A 270 11.27 26.85 32.61
C TYR A 270 11.04 25.52 31.89
N ASP A 271 9.85 24.95 32.07
CA ASP A 271 9.43 23.68 31.47
C ASP A 271 8.46 23.90 30.29
N LEU A 272 8.67 23.17 29.19
CA LEU A 272 7.75 23.10 28.05
C LEU A 272 7.22 21.67 27.90
N GLU A 273 5.97 21.45 28.26
CA GLU A 273 5.26 20.18 28.04
C GLU A 273 4.73 20.10 26.60
N ALA A 274 5.13 19.06 25.87
CA ALA A 274 4.73 18.83 24.49
C ALA A 274 3.30 18.25 24.40
N THR A 275 2.38 18.94 23.71
CA THR A 275 0.97 18.53 23.53
C THR A 275 0.74 17.67 22.28
N THR A 276 1.71 17.69 21.35
CA THR A 276 1.95 16.74 20.25
C THR A 276 3.47 16.54 20.10
N ALA A 277 3.94 15.71 19.17
CA ALA A 277 5.38 15.57 18.94
C ALA A 277 6.00 16.87 18.36
N ALA A 278 7.23 17.18 18.76
CA ALA A 278 7.97 18.36 18.32
C ALA A 278 9.46 18.05 18.14
N GLY A 279 10.10 18.78 17.22
CA GLY A 279 11.53 18.63 16.87
C GLY A 279 12.32 19.94 16.90
N GLN A 280 11.69 21.04 17.29
CA GLN A 280 12.27 22.39 17.27
C GLN A 280 11.91 23.13 18.56
N LEU A 281 12.89 23.82 19.16
CA LEU A 281 12.65 24.84 20.19
C LEU A 281 12.51 26.20 19.49
N PHE A 282 11.35 26.83 19.63
CA PHE A 282 10.96 28.03 18.87
C PHE A 282 10.80 29.25 19.80
N PHE A 283 11.25 30.41 19.32
CA PHE A 283 11.18 31.69 20.03
C PHE A 283 10.50 32.76 19.16
N LYS A 284 9.66 33.60 19.77
CA LYS A 284 8.96 34.72 19.13
C LYS A 284 8.83 35.91 20.07
N GLY A 285 8.58 37.09 19.53
CA GLY A 285 8.16 38.24 20.33
C GLY A 285 6.85 38.01 21.11
N PRO A 286 6.49 38.94 21.99
CA PRO A 286 5.50 38.74 23.06
C PRO A 286 4.05 38.64 22.56
N SER A 287 3.78 39.13 21.36
CA SER A 287 2.44 39.20 20.77
C SER A 287 2.52 39.37 19.25
N TYR A 288 1.39 39.20 18.56
CA TYR A 288 1.35 39.28 17.10
C TYR A 288 1.73 40.67 16.58
N GLY A 289 2.70 40.73 15.68
CA GLY A 289 3.23 41.99 15.12
C GLY A 289 4.23 42.71 16.01
N VAL A 290 4.72 42.08 17.09
CA VAL A 290 5.79 42.61 17.94
C VAL A 290 7.01 41.69 17.86
N ASN A 291 8.13 42.23 17.37
CA ASN A 291 9.42 41.54 17.28
C ASN A 291 10.15 41.48 18.63
N ILE A 292 11.09 40.54 18.75
CA ILE A 292 12.13 40.52 19.78
C ILE A 292 13.11 41.64 19.44
N ASP A 293 13.25 42.66 20.29
CA ASP A 293 14.00 43.89 19.98
C ASP A 293 15.51 43.76 20.13
N ASP A 294 16.01 43.32 21.29
CA ASP A 294 17.46 43.20 21.54
C ASP A 294 17.76 42.14 22.61
N LEU A 295 18.25 40.98 22.18
CA LEU A 295 18.54 39.81 23.01
C LEU A 295 19.87 39.16 22.60
N GLU A 296 20.83 39.13 23.52
CA GLU A 296 22.04 38.33 23.42
C GLU A 296 21.84 37.00 24.17
N ILE A 297 22.22 35.89 23.56
CA ILE A 297 22.17 34.54 24.14
C ILE A 297 23.58 33.99 24.21
N SER A 298 24.05 33.64 25.41
CA SER A 298 25.38 33.06 25.64
C SER A 298 25.32 31.53 25.81
N LYS A 299 24.21 30.99 26.32
CA LYS A 299 23.94 29.54 26.39
C LYS A 299 22.44 29.26 26.29
N ILE A 300 22.09 28.15 25.65
CA ILE A 300 20.85 27.43 25.94
C ILE A 300 21.21 26.00 26.31
N TYR A 301 20.76 25.55 27.47
CA TYR A 301 20.82 24.17 27.90
C TYR A 301 19.42 23.58 27.93
N VAL A 302 19.26 22.32 27.51
CA VAL A 302 17.98 21.60 27.54
C VAL A 302 18.11 20.25 28.25
N LYS A 303 17.06 19.84 28.95
CA LYS A 303 16.96 18.53 29.59
C LYS A 303 15.64 17.87 29.23
N TYR A 304 15.75 16.69 28.63
CA TYR A 304 14.62 15.85 28.25
C TYR A 304 14.12 15.13 29.50
N THR A 305 13.12 15.69 30.17
CA THR A 305 12.54 15.12 31.38
C THR A 305 11.54 14.03 30.99
N VAL A 306 12.06 12.82 30.81
CA VAL A 306 11.26 11.60 30.75
C VAL A 306 10.52 11.43 32.08
N SER A 307 9.19 11.38 32.03
CA SER A 307 8.36 11.04 33.20
C SER A 307 8.79 9.68 33.76
N ALA A 308 9.15 9.61 35.05
CA ALA A 308 9.91 8.52 35.64
C ALA A 308 9.12 7.20 35.78
N GLY A 309 8.97 6.49 34.67
CA GLY A 309 8.59 5.09 34.56
C GLY A 309 9.41 4.43 33.44
N GLU A 310 9.41 3.10 33.39
CA GLU A 310 10.06 2.37 32.29
C GLU A 310 9.41 2.76 30.96
N LYS A 311 10.17 3.35 30.03
CA LYS A 311 9.71 3.62 28.66
C LYS A 311 9.45 2.29 27.95
N LYS A 312 8.22 1.79 28.06
CA LYS A 312 7.69 0.75 27.18
C LYS A 312 7.81 1.22 25.74
N SER A 313 8.18 0.33 24.82
CA SER A 313 8.11 0.62 23.38
C SER A 313 6.69 1.04 23.01
N TYR A 314 6.55 2.13 22.26
CA TYR A 314 5.25 2.61 21.81
C TYR A 314 4.65 1.62 20.81
N ASP A 315 3.79 0.74 21.29
CA ASP A 315 2.96 -0.12 20.46
C ASP A 315 1.55 0.50 20.35
N PRO A 316 1.14 1.07 19.21
CA PRO A 316 -0.15 1.76 19.06
C PRO A 316 -1.35 0.79 19.11
N TYR A 317 -1.09 -0.52 19.15
CA TYR A 317 -2.07 -1.60 19.31
C TYR A 317 -2.25 -2.00 20.79
N THR A 318 -1.56 -1.33 21.71
CA THR A 318 -1.69 -1.50 23.16
C THR A 318 -2.05 -0.14 23.77
N PRO A 319 -3.23 0.03 24.39
CA PRO A 319 -3.60 1.31 25.02
C PRO A 319 -2.70 1.60 26.22
N SER A 320 -2.45 2.89 26.48
CA SER A 320 -1.64 3.32 27.63
C SER A 320 -2.30 2.98 28.97
N GLU A 321 -3.64 3.01 29.01
CA GLU A 321 -4.48 2.58 30.13
C GLU A 321 -5.67 1.77 29.59
N GLU A 322 -5.98 0.64 30.23
CA GLU A 322 -7.13 -0.22 29.88
C GLU A 322 -8.43 0.44 30.36
N GLN A 323 -9.42 0.59 29.47
CA GLN A 323 -10.75 1.06 29.87
C GLN A 323 -11.48 0.00 30.72
N ASP A 324 -12.31 0.42 31.69
CA ASP A 324 -13.20 -0.52 32.39
C ASP A 324 -14.15 -1.19 31.39
N ALA A 325 -14.07 -2.52 31.25
CA ALA A 325 -14.93 -3.34 30.42
C ALA A 325 -16.43 -3.06 30.60
N ASN A 326 -16.84 -2.58 31.78
CA ASN A 326 -18.22 -2.29 32.15
C ASN A 326 -18.65 -0.83 31.90
N THR A 327 -17.78 0.03 31.35
CA THR A 327 -18.09 1.45 31.15
C THR A 327 -19.27 1.69 30.20
N ASP A 328 -20.22 2.53 30.63
CA ASP A 328 -21.28 3.07 29.77
C ASP A 328 -20.73 4.08 28.74
N ASN A 329 -19.62 4.75 29.06
CA ASN A 329 -18.97 5.76 28.20
C ASN A 329 -17.77 5.16 27.44
N LEU A 330 -18.00 4.06 26.72
CA LEU A 330 -16.98 3.36 25.96
C LEU A 330 -16.42 4.25 24.85
N GLN A 331 -15.12 4.53 24.88
CA GLN A 331 -14.40 5.12 23.75
C GLN A 331 -13.95 3.99 22.82
N LEU A 332 -14.11 4.17 21.50
CA LEU A 332 -13.60 3.19 20.55
C LEU A 332 -12.17 3.52 20.14
N THR A 333 -11.36 2.49 19.95
CA THR A 333 -10.00 2.65 19.44
C THR A 333 -10.04 3.11 17.99
N LYS A 334 -9.30 4.17 17.68
CA LYS A 334 -9.30 4.78 16.34
C LYS A 334 -8.75 3.79 15.30
N SER A 335 -9.36 3.73 14.11
CA SER A 335 -8.80 2.95 13.01
C SER A 335 -7.61 3.67 12.36
N PHE A 336 -6.51 2.95 12.15
CA PHE A 336 -5.36 3.44 11.36
C PHE A 336 -5.69 3.59 9.86
N SER A 337 -6.84 3.09 9.40
CA SER A 337 -7.37 3.37 8.05
C SER A 337 -8.13 4.70 7.95
N GLU A 338 -8.32 5.44 9.05
CA GLU A 338 -9.03 6.72 9.02
C GLU A 338 -8.12 7.84 8.47
N GLN A 339 -8.52 8.37 7.32
CA GLN A 339 -7.86 9.48 6.66
C GLN A 339 -8.84 10.63 6.46
N LYS A 340 -8.48 11.81 6.96
CA LYS A 340 -9.29 13.06 6.84
C LYS A 340 -10.73 12.90 7.37
N GLY A 341 -10.92 12.16 8.47
CA GLY A 341 -12.22 11.90 9.08
C GLY A 341 -13.06 10.83 8.35
N MET A 342 -12.44 10.04 7.47
CA MET A 342 -13.08 8.93 6.76
C MET A 342 -12.27 7.64 6.89
N ILE A 343 -12.88 6.60 7.45
CA ILE A 343 -12.39 5.22 7.36
C ILE A 343 -12.52 4.78 5.90
N GLY A 344 -11.40 4.38 5.28
CA GLY A 344 -11.33 3.95 3.89
C GLY A 344 -11.12 2.43 3.75
N ASN A 345 -11.26 1.91 2.53
CA ASN A 345 -10.92 0.53 2.18
C ASN A 345 -9.48 0.42 1.64
N ASN A 346 -8.62 1.32 2.11
CA ASN A 346 -7.18 1.42 1.89
C ASN A 346 -6.58 1.93 3.22
N PRO A 347 -5.54 1.29 3.79
CA PRO A 347 -4.82 0.13 3.25
C PRO A 347 -5.66 -1.15 3.29
N LEU A 348 -5.16 -2.22 2.66
CA LEU A 348 -5.83 -3.53 2.62
C LEU A 348 -5.85 -4.23 3.98
N ILE A 349 -4.84 -3.94 4.81
CA ILE A 349 -4.75 -4.35 6.21
C ILE A 349 -4.10 -3.22 7.02
N THR A 350 -4.51 -3.12 8.29
CA THR A 350 -3.94 -2.17 9.27
C THR A 350 -3.13 -2.90 10.33
N GLN A 351 -3.53 -4.11 10.76
CA GLN A 351 -2.94 -4.82 11.90
C GLN A 351 -1.47 -5.26 11.73
N ASN A 352 -0.93 -5.17 10.51
CA ASN A 352 0.41 -5.59 10.13
C ASN A 352 0.90 -4.79 8.91
N PHE A 353 2.22 -4.62 8.78
CA PHE A 353 2.85 -4.10 7.56
C PHE A 353 3.00 -5.18 6.48
N MET A 354 3.05 -4.74 5.23
CA MET A 354 3.11 -5.59 4.03
C MET A 354 3.47 -4.73 2.81
N ALA A 355 4.54 -5.11 2.11
CA ALA A 355 5.04 -4.36 0.96
C ALA A 355 5.10 -5.20 -0.32
N ASP A 356 5.62 -4.60 -1.38
CA ASP A 356 6.07 -5.24 -2.63
C ASP A 356 5.06 -6.27 -3.18
N PRO A 357 3.87 -5.80 -3.61
CA PRO A 357 2.71 -6.67 -3.80
C PRO A 357 2.83 -7.59 -5.01
N THR A 358 2.32 -8.81 -4.85
CA THR A 358 1.98 -9.70 -5.95
C THR A 358 0.67 -10.42 -5.67
N ALA A 359 0.01 -10.97 -6.70
CA ALA A 359 -1.30 -11.59 -6.52
C ALA A 359 -1.65 -12.66 -7.55
N VAL A 360 -2.42 -13.67 -7.10
CA VAL A 360 -2.99 -14.72 -7.94
C VAL A 360 -4.47 -14.92 -7.61
N GLU A 361 -5.32 -14.99 -8.64
CA GLU A 361 -6.70 -15.46 -8.49
C GLU A 361 -6.69 -16.98 -8.30
N TYR A 362 -7.45 -17.51 -7.35
CA TYR A 362 -7.74 -18.94 -7.27
C TYR A 362 -9.08 -19.21 -6.58
N ASP A 363 -9.83 -20.17 -7.13
CA ASP A 363 -11.22 -20.52 -6.79
C ASP A 363 -12.13 -19.31 -6.48
N GLY A 364 -12.00 -18.23 -7.26
CA GLY A 364 -12.80 -17.01 -7.10
C GLY A 364 -12.39 -16.07 -5.96
N ARG A 365 -11.36 -16.39 -5.17
CA ARG A 365 -10.64 -15.47 -4.28
C ARG A 365 -9.42 -14.87 -4.99
N LEU A 366 -8.98 -13.71 -4.52
CA LEU A 366 -7.68 -13.12 -4.83
C LEU A 366 -6.76 -13.36 -3.63
N TYR A 367 -5.63 -14.02 -3.84
CA TYR A 367 -4.56 -14.16 -2.85
C TYR A 367 -3.48 -13.14 -3.19
N VAL A 368 -3.04 -12.37 -2.20
CA VAL A 368 -2.04 -11.30 -2.33
C VAL A 368 -0.89 -11.65 -1.39
N PHE A 369 0.33 -11.55 -1.90
CA PHE A 369 1.57 -11.77 -1.16
C PHE A 369 2.43 -10.51 -1.21
N GLY A 370 3.34 -10.39 -0.25
CA GLY A 370 4.18 -9.20 -0.12
C GLY A 370 5.34 -9.44 0.83
N THR A 371 6.40 -8.64 0.70
CA THR A 371 7.49 -8.58 1.69
C THR A 371 6.88 -8.29 3.07
N ALA A 372 7.18 -9.11 4.08
CA ALA A 372 6.78 -8.84 5.44
C ALA A 372 7.74 -7.81 6.07
N ASP A 373 7.53 -6.53 5.76
CA ASP A 373 8.11 -5.40 6.49
C ASP A 373 7.81 -5.58 8.00
N LYS A 374 8.83 -5.44 8.85
CA LYS A 374 8.72 -5.59 10.31
C LYS A 374 9.21 -4.32 10.98
N MET A 375 8.40 -3.76 11.86
CA MET A 375 8.75 -2.55 12.62
C MET A 375 10.00 -2.78 13.47
N GLU A 376 11.07 -2.02 13.23
CA GLU A 376 12.32 -2.08 14.00
C GLU A 376 12.44 -0.89 14.95
N THR A 377 13.03 -1.12 16.13
CA THR A 377 13.30 -0.06 17.12
C THR A 377 14.77 -0.04 17.56
N ASP A 378 15.24 1.11 18.01
CA ASP A 378 16.50 1.22 18.74
C ASP A 378 16.40 0.58 20.15
N SER A 379 17.50 0.62 20.91
CA SER A 379 17.56 0.14 22.30
C SER A 379 16.79 1.01 23.30
N LYS A 380 16.22 2.15 22.89
CA LYS A 380 15.32 2.99 23.68
C LYS A 380 13.84 2.74 23.36
N GLY A 381 13.54 1.92 22.34
CA GLY A 381 12.17 1.66 21.86
C GLY A 381 11.64 2.68 20.83
N ASN A 382 12.50 3.56 20.29
CA ASN A 382 12.13 4.49 19.21
C ASN A 382 12.13 3.76 17.86
N VAL A 383 11.18 4.07 16.97
CA VAL A 383 11.16 3.50 15.61
C VAL A 383 12.32 4.02 14.76
N ILE A 384 13.14 3.09 14.25
CA ILE A 384 14.26 3.36 13.34
C ILE A 384 13.89 3.06 11.89
N SER A 385 14.74 3.46 10.93
CA SER A 385 14.55 3.20 9.50
C SER A 385 14.44 1.71 9.19
N ASN A 386 13.50 1.34 8.32
CA ASN A 386 13.30 -0.03 7.84
C ASN A 386 14.60 -0.53 7.17
N SER A 387 15.25 -1.55 7.75
CA SER A 387 16.47 -2.14 7.19
C SER A 387 16.18 -3.17 6.09
N TYR A 388 14.90 -3.51 5.88
CA TYR A 388 14.43 -4.61 5.04
C TYR A 388 14.96 -6.00 5.46
N ASN A 389 15.48 -6.16 6.68
CA ASN A 389 16.06 -7.43 7.18
C ASN A 389 14.99 -8.48 7.51
N THR A 390 14.28 -8.96 6.47
CA THR A 390 13.17 -9.91 6.58
C THR A 390 13.31 -11.07 5.60
N CYS A 391 13.07 -12.29 6.10
CA CYS A 391 12.97 -13.52 5.31
C CYS A 391 11.58 -14.16 5.47
N GLU A 392 10.57 -13.30 5.58
CA GLU A 392 9.16 -13.66 5.65
C GLU A 392 8.36 -12.96 4.54
N LEU A 393 7.34 -13.67 4.03
CA LEU A 393 6.38 -13.15 3.06
C LEU A 393 4.97 -13.23 3.65
N ARG A 394 4.27 -12.11 3.78
CA ARG A 394 2.87 -12.13 4.25
C ARG A 394 1.95 -12.64 3.14
N CYS A 395 0.87 -13.33 3.51
CA CYS A 395 -0.27 -13.59 2.62
C CYS A 395 -1.56 -13.02 3.20
N ILE A 396 -2.35 -12.34 2.37
CA ILE A 396 -3.74 -11.99 2.65
C ILE A 396 -4.62 -12.46 1.49
N SER A 397 -5.94 -12.58 1.68
CA SER A 397 -6.84 -12.88 0.56
C SER A 397 -8.24 -12.32 0.72
N SER A 398 -8.91 -12.01 -0.40
CA SER A 398 -10.29 -11.53 -0.40
C SER A 398 -11.15 -12.20 -1.47
N ALA A 399 -12.44 -12.36 -1.18
CA ALA A 399 -13.45 -12.74 -2.15
C ALA A 399 -14.09 -11.53 -2.85
N ASP A 400 -13.97 -10.32 -2.30
CA ASP A 400 -14.73 -9.11 -2.67
C ASP A 400 -13.88 -7.83 -2.83
N LEU A 401 -12.58 -7.89 -2.52
CA LEU A 401 -11.59 -6.80 -2.52
C LEU A 401 -11.79 -5.73 -1.43
N VAL A 402 -12.54 -6.02 -0.37
CA VAL A 402 -12.71 -5.16 0.81
C VAL A 402 -12.48 -5.94 2.10
N ASN A 403 -13.10 -7.11 2.25
CA ASN A 403 -12.89 -8.01 3.38
C ASN A 403 -11.65 -8.89 3.11
N TRP A 404 -10.57 -8.65 3.85
CA TRP A 404 -9.29 -9.36 3.70
C TRP A 404 -9.05 -10.31 4.87
N THR A 405 -8.92 -11.60 4.58
CA THR A 405 -8.46 -12.64 5.51
C THR A 405 -6.94 -12.59 5.59
N ASP A 406 -6.38 -12.30 6.77
CA ASP A 406 -4.94 -12.46 7.04
C ASP A 406 -4.61 -13.96 7.19
N HIS A 407 -3.58 -14.41 6.48
CA HIS A 407 -3.07 -15.80 6.50
C HIS A 407 -1.67 -15.90 7.13
N GLY A 408 -1.17 -14.84 7.76
CA GLY A 408 0.12 -14.83 8.44
C GLY A 408 1.31 -14.72 7.48
N THR A 409 2.47 -15.18 7.92
CA THR A 409 3.72 -15.12 7.15
C THR A 409 4.28 -16.49 6.78
N ILE A 410 4.74 -16.63 5.54
CA ILE A 410 5.57 -17.73 5.08
C ILE A 410 7.01 -17.41 5.50
N LYS A 411 7.55 -18.18 6.45
CA LYS A 411 8.95 -18.08 6.85
C LYS A 411 9.86 -18.74 5.81
N VAL A 412 10.36 -17.95 4.87
CA VAL A 412 11.09 -18.47 3.70
C VAL A 412 12.41 -19.12 4.11
N ASN A 413 13.05 -18.65 5.17
CA ASN A 413 14.26 -19.25 5.76
C ASN A 413 14.04 -20.63 6.39
N GLU A 414 12.83 -21.00 6.83
CA GLU A 414 12.52 -22.35 7.33
C GLU A 414 12.33 -23.36 6.17
N VAL A 415 11.93 -22.89 4.98
CA VAL A 415 11.70 -23.72 3.78
C VAL A 415 12.95 -23.78 2.87
N ALA A 416 13.50 -22.62 2.53
CA ALA A 416 14.70 -22.43 1.72
C ALA A 416 15.85 -21.96 2.62
N THR A 417 16.49 -22.89 3.33
CA THR A 417 17.45 -22.61 4.42
C THR A 417 18.73 -21.86 4.01
N TRP A 418 19.00 -21.76 2.71
CA TRP A 418 20.06 -20.93 2.13
C TRP A 418 19.67 -19.43 2.02
N ALA A 419 18.39 -19.10 2.13
CA ALA A 419 17.92 -17.73 2.09
C ALA A 419 18.35 -16.93 3.34
N LYS A 420 18.45 -15.61 3.17
CA LYS A 420 18.70 -14.63 4.23
C LYS A 420 17.67 -13.50 4.19
N HIS A 421 17.17 -13.18 3.00
CA HIS A 421 16.02 -12.31 2.80
C HIS A 421 14.99 -12.96 1.86
N SER A 422 13.78 -12.42 1.86
CA SER A 422 12.75 -12.70 0.85
C SER A 422 11.97 -11.41 0.54
N TRP A 423 12.52 -10.61 -0.37
CA TRP A 423 11.90 -9.38 -0.85
C TRP A 423 11.13 -9.62 -2.15
N ALA A 424 10.26 -8.68 -2.51
CA ALA A 424 9.58 -8.59 -3.81
C ALA A 424 9.09 -9.95 -4.32
N PRO A 425 8.14 -10.59 -3.62
CA PRO A 425 7.61 -11.87 -4.04
C PRO A 425 6.91 -11.74 -5.39
N THR A 426 6.93 -12.80 -6.21
CA THR A 426 5.99 -12.93 -7.32
C THR A 426 5.35 -14.29 -7.35
N ILE A 427 4.02 -14.32 -7.43
CA ILE A 427 3.21 -15.53 -7.44
C ILE A 427 2.67 -15.78 -8.85
N CYS A 428 2.83 -16.99 -9.35
CA CYS A 428 2.08 -17.47 -10.52
C CYS A 428 1.47 -18.84 -10.26
N LYS A 429 0.49 -19.22 -11.10
CA LYS A 429 -0.10 -20.57 -11.12
C LYS A 429 0.02 -21.18 -12.51
N ARG A 430 0.24 -22.49 -12.56
CA ARG A 430 0.33 -23.29 -13.79
C ARG A 430 -0.60 -24.49 -13.68
N GLU A 431 -1.34 -24.77 -14.75
CA GLU A 431 -2.17 -25.98 -14.85
C GLU A 431 -1.30 -27.16 -15.29
N GLU A 432 -1.16 -28.15 -14.42
CA GLU A 432 -0.38 -29.37 -14.67
C GLU A 432 -1.26 -30.62 -14.76
N LYS A 433 -0.64 -31.72 -15.19
CA LYS A 433 -1.26 -33.04 -15.29
C LYS A 433 -1.94 -33.52 -13.99
N ASN A 434 -1.47 -33.04 -12.84
CA ASN A 434 -1.92 -33.45 -11.52
C ASN A 434 -2.78 -32.39 -10.79
N GLY A 435 -3.13 -31.28 -11.46
CA GLY A 435 -3.85 -30.14 -10.89
C GLY A 435 -3.10 -28.82 -11.06
N THR A 436 -3.62 -27.74 -10.47
CA THR A 436 -2.96 -26.43 -10.40
C THR A 436 -1.75 -26.50 -9.47
N MET A 437 -0.58 -26.06 -9.94
CA MET A 437 0.61 -25.79 -9.12
C MET A 437 0.83 -24.27 -8.99
N PHE A 438 1.39 -23.86 -7.87
CA PHE A 438 1.72 -22.48 -7.53
C PHE A 438 3.22 -22.33 -7.37
N TYR A 439 3.77 -21.21 -7.83
CA TYR A 439 5.19 -20.90 -7.81
C TYR A 439 5.41 -19.49 -7.29
N LEU A 440 6.10 -19.39 -6.15
CA LEU A 440 6.37 -18.17 -5.41
C LEU A 440 7.87 -17.87 -5.47
N TYR A 441 8.24 -16.92 -6.31
CA TYR A 441 9.62 -16.45 -6.45
C TYR A 441 9.85 -15.29 -5.49
N PHE A 442 11.10 -15.05 -5.10
CA PHE A 442 11.48 -13.99 -4.16
C PHE A 442 12.94 -13.58 -4.38
N ALA A 443 13.31 -12.34 -4.08
CA ALA A 443 14.69 -11.88 -4.07
C ALA A 443 15.36 -12.16 -2.70
N ASN A 444 16.55 -12.77 -2.72
CA ASN A 444 17.37 -12.98 -1.52
C ASN A 444 18.44 -11.88 -1.41
N GLY A 445 17.96 -10.69 -1.04
CA GLY A 445 18.69 -9.42 -1.18
C GLY A 445 18.85 -9.02 -2.65
N GLY A 446 19.67 -8.01 -2.91
CA GLY A 446 20.01 -7.55 -4.27
C GLY A 446 20.91 -8.50 -5.10
N ASP A 447 21.00 -9.80 -4.76
CA ASP A 447 22.03 -10.74 -5.25
C ASP A 447 21.46 -12.06 -5.82
N GLY A 448 20.17 -12.14 -6.11
CA GLY A 448 19.59 -13.28 -6.82
C GLY A 448 18.27 -13.80 -6.26
N ILE A 449 17.61 -14.61 -7.07
CA ILE A 449 16.19 -14.98 -6.94
C ILE A 449 16.04 -16.44 -6.53
N GLY A 450 15.16 -16.72 -5.57
CA GLY A 450 14.69 -18.06 -5.23
C GLY A 450 13.33 -18.40 -5.84
N VAL A 451 12.91 -19.65 -5.69
CA VAL A 451 11.56 -20.11 -6.02
C VAL A 451 11.12 -21.18 -5.02
N LEU A 452 9.92 -21.03 -4.47
CA LEU A 452 9.18 -22.09 -3.76
C LEU A 452 8.03 -22.56 -4.65
N ARG A 453 7.53 -23.78 -4.44
CA ARG A 453 6.30 -24.26 -5.08
C ARG A 453 5.31 -24.87 -4.09
N SER A 454 4.04 -24.95 -4.48
CA SER A 454 3.00 -25.66 -3.73
C SER A 454 1.81 -26.08 -4.60
N LYS A 455 0.90 -26.89 -4.04
CA LYS A 455 -0.40 -27.29 -4.62
C LYS A 455 -1.57 -26.39 -4.16
N SER A 456 -1.25 -25.38 -3.36
CA SER A 456 -2.20 -24.45 -2.72
C SER A 456 -1.53 -23.07 -2.64
N PRO A 457 -2.29 -21.97 -2.77
CA PRO A 457 -1.72 -20.63 -2.58
C PRO A 457 -1.30 -20.38 -1.12
N LEU A 458 -1.77 -21.18 -0.16
CA LEU A 458 -1.42 -21.06 1.26
C LEU A 458 -0.33 -22.05 1.69
N GLY A 459 0.32 -22.74 0.76
CA GLY A 459 1.26 -23.80 1.09
C GLY A 459 0.58 -25.13 1.51
N PRO A 460 1.31 -26.05 2.18
CA PRO A 460 2.72 -25.92 2.57
C PRO A 460 3.63 -25.78 1.36
N TRP A 461 4.74 -25.06 1.53
CA TRP A 461 5.70 -24.74 0.47
C TRP A 461 6.88 -25.71 0.50
N GLU A 462 7.44 -26.01 -0.67
CA GLU A 462 8.70 -26.75 -0.83
C GLU A 462 9.70 -25.90 -1.63
N ASP A 463 10.97 -25.92 -1.23
CA ASP A 463 12.09 -25.49 -2.08
C ASP A 463 12.44 -26.66 -3.03
N PRO A 464 12.22 -26.51 -4.36
CA PRO A 464 12.47 -27.56 -5.33
C PRO A 464 13.93 -27.62 -5.80
N SER A 465 14.76 -26.62 -5.45
CA SER A 465 16.09 -26.38 -6.03
C SER A 465 17.22 -26.45 -5.00
N GLY A 466 16.97 -26.10 -3.73
CA GLY A 466 17.96 -26.04 -2.66
C GLY A 466 19.00 -24.92 -2.80
N LYS A 467 18.75 -23.96 -3.69
CA LYS A 467 19.62 -22.83 -4.04
C LYS A 467 18.86 -21.72 -4.79
N ARG A 468 19.51 -20.57 -4.98
CA ARG A 468 19.09 -19.52 -5.93
C ARG A 468 18.85 -20.10 -7.33
N LEU A 469 17.76 -19.69 -7.97
CA LEU A 469 17.44 -19.91 -9.39
C LEU A 469 18.25 -18.98 -10.30
N ILE A 470 18.37 -17.71 -9.92
CA ILE A 470 19.26 -16.71 -10.55
C ILE A 470 20.31 -16.28 -9.52
N SER A 471 21.59 -16.28 -9.89
CA SER A 471 22.72 -15.81 -9.06
C SER A 471 23.69 -14.94 -9.87
N ARG A 472 24.70 -14.37 -9.20
CA ARG A 472 25.81 -13.65 -9.85
C ARG A 472 26.65 -14.52 -10.81
N ASP A 473 26.55 -15.84 -10.69
CA ASP A 473 27.19 -16.81 -11.60
C ASP A 473 26.31 -17.17 -12.80
N THR A 474 25.07 -16.66 -12.85
CA THR A 474 24.21 -16.80 -14.02
C THR A 474 24.71 -15.86 -15.12
N PRO A 475 24.84 -16.31 -16.38
CA PRO A 475 25.27 -15.43 -17.47
C PRO A 475 24.42 -14.15 -17.54
N ASN A 476 25.08 -13.05 -17.90
CA ASN A 476 24.50 -11.71 -18.03
C ASN A 476 23.94 -11.11 -16.71
N CYS A 477 24.27 -11.67 -15.53
CA CYS A 477 23.76 -11.25 -14.21
C CYS A 477 24.84 -10.77 -13.21
N SER A 478 26.02 -10.40 -13.70
CA SER A 478 27.08 -9.83 -12.84
C SER A 478 26.65 -8.48 -12.23
N SER A 479 27.33 -8.03 -11.16
CA SER A 479 27.02 -6.74 -10.51
C SER A 479 27.25 -5.51 -11.39
N SER A 480 28.05 -5.64 -12.45
CA SER A 480 28.24 -4.62 -13.49
C SER A 480 27.14 -4.59 -14.55
N GLU A 481 26.42 -5.69 -14.74
CA GLU A 481 25.35 -5.83 -15.75
C GLU A 481 23.97 -5.59 -15.13
N VAL A 482 23.77 -6.07 -13.90
CA VAL A 482 22.52 -5.96 -13.14
C VAL A 482 22.89 -5.53 -11.72
N PRO A 483 22.99 -4.23 -11.40
CA PRO A 483 23.40 -3.79 -10.06
C PRO A 483 22.56 -4.41 -8.95
N TRP A 484 21.23 -4.40 -9.09
CA TRP A 484 20.29 -5.02 -8.14
C TRP A 484 19.62 -6.23 -8.78
N LEU A 485 20.07 -7.43 -8.40
CA LEU A 485 19.60 -8.71 -8.92
C LEU A 485 18.39 -9.21 -8.11
N PHE A 486 17.31 -8.45 -8.19
CA PHE A 486 16.08 -8.59 -7.39
C PHE A 486 14.80 -8.43 -8.23
N ASP A 487 13.68 -8.15 -7.56
CA ASP A 487 12.37 -7.81 -8.12
C ASP A 487 11.92 -8.73 -9.28
N PRO A 488 11.72 -10.03 -9.01
CA PRO A 488 11.22 -10.98 -9.99
C PRO A 488 9.75 -10.74 -10.36
N ALA A 489 9.40 -10.86 -11.65
CA ALA A 489 8.03 -11.08 -12.10
C ALA A 489 7.93 -12.25 -13.09
N VAL A 490 6.83 -13.01 -13.01
CA VAL A 490 6.64 -14.21 -13.84
C VAL A 490 5.31 -14.19 -14.59
N LEU A 491 5.40 -14.33 -15.91
CA LEU A 491 4.26 -14.62 -16.78
C LEU A 491 4.25 -16.11 -17.13
N VAL A 492 3.11 -16.78 -16.87
CA VAL A 492 2.76 -18.04 -17.52
C VAL A 492 1.85 -17.69 -18.70
N ASP A 493 2.29 -17.95 -19.93
CA ASP A 493 1.58 -17.55 -21.14
C ASP A 493 0.44 -18.53 -21.53
N ASP A 494 -0.40 -18.13 -22.49
CA ASP A 494 -1.53 -18.90 -23.05
C ASP A 494 -1.16 -20.33 -23.52
N ASP A 495 0.12 -20.58 -23.83
CA ASP A 495 0.65 -21.88 -24.26
C ASP A 495 1.27 -22.72 -23.13
N GLY A 496 1.38 -22.15 -21.92
CA GLY A 496 2.00 -22.76 -20.74
C GLY A 496 3.50 -22.47 -20.57
N THR A 497 4.13 -21.68 -21.44
CA THR A 497 5.51 -21.22 -21.26
C THR A 497 5.61 -20.24 -20.09
N GLY A 498 6.57 -20.46 -19.19
CA GLY A 498 6.96 -19.48 -18.17
C GLY A 498 8.05 -18.53 -18.67
N TYR A 499 7.94 -17.25 -18.31
CA TYR A 499 8.95 -16.21 -18.54
C TYR A 499 9.18 -15.46 -17.22
N LEU A 500 10.45 -15.34 -16.80
CA LEU A 500 10.88 -14.62 -15.60
C LEU A 500 11.61 -13.34 -16.01
N TYR A 501 11.17 -12.23 -15.45
CA TYR A 501 11.71 -10.87 -15.62
C TYR A 501 12.28 -10.43 -14.28
N PHE A 502 13.37 -9.68 -14.26
CA PHE A 502 14.02 -9.25 -13.02
C PHE A 502 15.05 -8.14 -13.27
N GLY A 503 15.59 -7.59 -12.19
CA GLY A 503 16.74 -6.69 -12.22
C GLY A 503 16.40 -5.22 -12.03
N GLY A 504 17.44 -4.40 -11.87
CA GLY A 504 17.31 -2.98 -11.59
C GLY A 504 18.60 -2.32 -11.10
N GLY A 505 18.45 -1.11 -10.60
CA GLY A 505 19.54 -0.18 -10.27
C GLY A 505 19.97 0.63 -11.48
N THR A 506 20.24 1.93 -11.29
CA THR A 506 20.41 2.90 -12.40
C THR A 506 21.74 2.84 -13.14
N GLY A 507 22.63 1.88 -12.83
CA GLY A 507 23.97 1.80 -13.40
C GLY A 507 24.73 3.14 -13.41
N THR A 508 25.47 3.39 -14.49
CA THR A 508 26.09 4.70 -14.80
C THR A 508 25.22 5.59 -15.68
N ASP A 509 24.33 5.01 -16.48
CA ASP A 509 23.38 5.69 -17.36
C ASP A 509 21.97 5.58 -16.77
N SER A 510 21.42 6.69 -16.27
CA SER A 510 20.10 6.68 -15.66
C SER A 510 18.94 6.77 -16.65
N GLU A 511 19.19 7.14 -17.91
CA GLU A 511 18.17 7.18 -18.98
C GLU A 511 18.00 5.79 -19.60
N HIS A 512 19.11 5.08 -19.80
CA HIS A 512 19.16 3.70 -20.31
C HIS A 512 20.01 2.76 -19.41
N PRO A 513 19.51 2.38 -18.21
CA PRO A 513 20.29 1.58 -17.24
C PRO A 513 20.65 0.16 -17.68
N LYS A 514 19.87 -0.43 -18.60
CA LYS A 514 20.07 -1.77 -19.18
C LYS A 514 20.26 -2.91 -18.16
N SER A 515 19.74 -2.71 -16.96
CA SER A 515 19.87 -3.63 -15.82
C SER A 515 18.68 -4.58 -15.63
N ALA A 516 17.64 -4.47 -16.46
CA ALA A 516 16.54 -5.46 -16.50
C ALA A 516 16.92 -6.65 -17.38
N ARG A 517 16.41 -7.83 -17.02
CA ARG A 517 16.62 -9.10 -17.71
C ARG A 517 15.32 -9.85 -17.90
N VAL A 518 15.26 -10.71 -18.92
CA VAL A 518 14.18 -11.67 -19.14
C VAL A 518 14.74 -13.03 -19.55
N VAL A 519 14.17 -14.12 -19.00
CA VAL A 519 14.61 -15.49 -19.28
C VAL A 519 13.42 -16.44 -19.45
N LYS A 520 13.54 -17.42 -20.36
CA LYS A 520 12.53 -18.48 -20.51
C LYS A 520 12.74 -19.57 -19.46
N LEU A 521 11.67 -19.87 -18.72
CA LEU A 521 11.63 -20.92 -17.70
C LEU A 521 11.35 -22.31 -18.32
N GLY A 522 11.77 -23.35 -17.60
CA GLY A 522 11.50 -24.75 -17.93
C GLY A 522 10.03 -25.17 -17.76
N GLU A 523 9.73 -26.42 -18.13
CA GLU A 523 8.39 -26.99 -17.89
C GLU A 523 8.08 -27.18 -16.40
N ASP A 524 9.10 -27.26 -15.55
CA ASP A 524 9.00 -27.35 -14.09
C ASP A 524 8.85 -26.00 -13.39
N MET A 525 8.95 -24.88 -14.12
CA MET A 525 8.99 -23.48 -13.64
C MET A 525 10.16 -23.17 -12.66
N CYS A 526 11.08 -24.11 -12.43
CA CYS A 526 12.17 -24.01 -11.45
C CYS A 526 13.57 -24.17 -12.08
N SER A 527 13.64 -24.14 -13.40
CA SER A 527 14.86 -24.20 -14.21
C SER A 527 14.83 -23.15 -15.33
N LEU A 528 15.99 -22.86 -15.93
CA LEU A 528 16.12 -21.95 -17.08
C LEU A 528 16.32 -22.77 -18.37
N VAL A 529 15.77 -22.28 -19.48
CA VAL A 529 15.91 -22.89 -20.83
C VAL A 529 16.96 -22.17 -21.69
N SER A 530 17.27 -20.94 -21.34
CA SER A 530 18.27 -20.08 -21.98
C SER A 530 19.04 -19.29 -20.92
N ASP A 531 20.10 -18.61 -21.34
CA ASP A 531 20.65 -17.50 -20.59
C ASP A 531 19.63 -16.33 -20.55
N PRO A 532 19.67 -15.45 -19.54
CA PRO A 532 18.86 -14.23 -19.50
C PRO A 532 19.24 -13.22 -20.58
N GLU A 533 18.25 -12.68 -21.30
CA GLU A 533 18.38 -11.64 -22.31
C GLU A 533 18.22 -10.24 -21.67
N GLU A 534 18.89 -9.23 -22.23
CA GLU A 534 18.81 -7.83 -21.76
C GLU A 534 17.50 -7.15 -22.18
N LEU A 535 16.93 -6.37 -21.25
CA LEU A 535 15.89 -5.39 -21.53
C LEU A 535 16.42 -3.98 -21.27
N ASP A 536 15.91 -3.01 -22.03
CA ASP A 536 16.29 -1.60 -21.96
C ASP A 536 15.07 -0.70 -21.66
N PRO A 537 14.57 -0.66 -20.40
CA PRO A 537 13.44 0.18 -20.03
C PRO A 537 13.92 1.60 -19.70
N TYR A 538 13.32 2.57 -20.38
CA TYR A 538 13.63 4.00 -20.26
C TYR A 538 13.47 4.47 -18.81
N TYR A 539 14.54 5.00 -18.21
CA TYR A 539 14.64 5.35 -16.80
C TYR A 539 14.29 4.23 -15.79
N LEU A 540 14.66 2.96 -16.05
CA LEU A 540 14.49 1.85 -15.09
C LEU A 540 15.02 2.17 -13.67
N PHE A 541 14.29 1.70 -12.65
CA PHE A 541 14.77 1.58 -11.26
C PHE A 541 14.68 0.14 -10.75
N GLU A 542 13.47 -0.40 -10.61
CA GLU A 542 13.14 -1.68 -9.96
C GLU A 542 11.72 -2.13 -10.35
N ASP A 543 11.08 -3.02 -9.58
CA ASP A 543 9.65 -3.36 -9.68
C ASP A 543 9.24 -3.90 -11.07
N SER A 544 10.00 -4.88 -11.59
CA SER A 544 9.59 -5.57 -12.82
C SER A 544 8.23 -6.23 -12.63
N GLU A 545 7.27 -5.98 -13.54
CA GLU A 545 6.00 -6.70 -13.64
C GLU A 545 5.68 -7.03 -15.11
N ILE A 546 5.03 -8.16 -15.35
CA ILE A 546 4.66 -8.62 -16.70
C ILE A 546 3.22 -9.11 -16.78
N ASN A 547 2.47 -8.60 -17.76
CA ASN A 547 1.13 -9.08 -18.08
C ASN A 547 0.94 -9.31 -19.58
N LYS A 548 -0.12 -10.07 -19.91
CA LYS A 548 -0.64 -10.16 -21.28
C LYS A 548 -2.04 -9.58 -21.36
N ILE A 549 -2.15 -8.38 -21.93
CA ILE A 549 -3.38 -7.58 -21.96
C ILE A 549 -3.87 -7.50 -23.40
N ASN A 550 -5.08 -8.01 -23.65
CA ASN A 550 -5.73 -8.11 -24.97
C ASN A 550 -4.93 -8.87 -26.07
N GLY A 551 -3.79 -9.46 -25.74
CA GLY A 551 -2.87 -10.15 -26.67
C GLY A 551 -1.50 -9.50 -26.79
N THR A 552 -1.34 -8.29 -26.25
CA THR A 552 -0.08 -7.54 -26.13
C THR A 552 0.62 -7.89 -24.83
N TYR A 553 1.93 -8.06 -24.84
CA TYR A 553 2.74 -8.16 -23.63
C TYR A 553 2.99 -6.75 -23.08
N VAL A 554 2.74 -6.56 -21.79
CA VAL A 554 2.88 -5.30 -21.06
C VAL A 554 3.92 -5.54 -19.98
N TYR A 555 5.11 -4.97 -20.15
CA TYR A 555 6.14 -4.93 -19.13
C TYR A 555 6.02 -3.59 -18.42
N SER A 556 5.75 -3.59 -17.11
CA SER A 556 5.67 -2.38 -16.28
C SER A 556 6.76 -2.40 -15.21
N TYR A 557 7.20 -1.21 -14.80
CA TYR A 557 8.36 -1.02 -13.93
C TYR A 557 8.34 0.34 -13.24
N CYS A 558 9.03 0.45 -12.10
CA CYS A 558 9.25 1.72 -11.42
C CYS A 558 10.35 2.53 -12.12
N THR A 559 10.08 3.79 -12.41
CA THR A 559 11.06 4.74 -12.98
C THR A 559 12.00 5.28 -11.91
N ASN A 560 13.23 5.62 -12.25
CA ASN A 560 14.20 6.13 -11.28
C ASN A 560 14.02 7.62 -10.99
N TRP A 561 14.67 8.08 -9.92
CA TRP A 561 14.55 9.44 -9.40
C TRP A 561 15.15 10.54 -10.29
N LYS A 562 15.88 10.18 -11.37
CA LYS A 562 16.62 11.12 -12.24
C LYS A 562 15.86 11.50 -13.52
N VAL A 563 14.58 11.15 -13.65
CA VAL A 563 13.70 11.67 -14.71
C VAL A 563 13.64 13.21 -14.62
N PRO A 564 13.74 13.95 -15.74
CA PRO A 564 13.75 15.41 -15.72
C PRO A 564 12.48 16.01 -15.10
N SER A 565 12.66 17.02 -14.24
CA SER A 565 11.55 17.76 -13.63
C SER A 565 10.66 18.40 -14.71
N GLY A 566 9.36 18.12 -14.64
CA GLY A 566 8.36 18.54 -15.63
C GLY A 566 8.02 17.51 -16.70
N ASP A 567 8.70 16.36 -16.77
CA ASP A 567 8.24 15.25 -17.63
C ASP A 567 7.07 14.50 -16.98
N GLU A 568 5.85 15.00 -17.20
CA GLU A 568 4.60 14.31 -16.82
C GLU A 568 4.34 13.02 -17.62
N THR A 569 5.08 12.75 -18.71
CA THR A 569 4.94 11.52 -19.51
C THR A 569 5.65 10.35 -18.83
N THR A 570 6.82 10.59 -18.24
CA THR A 570 7.61 9.55 -17.55
C THR A 570 7.44 9.60 -16.04
N GLY A 571 7.66 10.77 -15.41
CA GLY A 571 7.66 10.97 -13.95
C GLY A 571 8.77 10.24 -13.20
N SER A 572 9.29 10.84 -12.11
CA SER A 572 10.25 10.18 -11.20
C SER A 572 9.52 9.24 -10.23
N CYS A 573 10.03 8.01 -10.02
CA CYS A 573 9.44 6.99 -9.14
C CYS A 573 7.94 6.74 -9.39
N CYS A 574 7.57 6.77 -10.67
CA CYS A 574 6.24 6.45 -11.18
C CYS A 574 6.28 5.07 -11.82
N ILE A 575 5.15 4.37 -11.90
CA ILE A 575 5.09 3.11 -12.63
C ILE A 575 4.86 3.42 -14.10
N ALA A 576 5.84 3.09 -14.93
CA ALA A 576 5.78 3.18 -16.39
C ALA A 576 5.58 1.81 -17.02
N PHE A 577 5.26 1.81 -18.32
CA PHE A 577 5.11 0.57 -19.07
C PHE A 577 5.63 0.65 -20.50
N MET A 578 6.01 -0.53 -21.00
CA MET A 578 6.36 -0.82 -22.39
C MET A 578 5.39 -1.87 -22.95
N THR A 579 5.27 -1.97 -24.28
CA THR A 579 4.43 -2.98 -24.94
C THR A 579 5.15 -3.71 -26.07
N SER A 580 4.90 -5.01 -26.22
CA SER A 580 5.43 -5.84 -27.32
C SER A 580 4.40 -6.85 -27.87
N ASP A 581 4.65 -7.36 -29.09
CA ASP A 581 4.00 -8.54 -29.67
C ASP A 581 4.69 -9.87 -29.31
N LYS A 582 5.82 -9.81 -28.59
CA LYS A 582 6.64 -10.94 -28.12
C LYS A 582 6.87 -10.83 -26.61
N PRO A 583 7.07 -11.95 -25.88
CA PRO A 583 7.33 -11.89 -24.44
C PRO A 583 8.72 -11.34 -24.09
N MET A 584 9.77 -11.69 -24.84
CA MET A 584 11.16 -11.42 -24.42
C MET A 584 11.85 -10.23 -25.09
N SER A 585 11.26 -9.63 -26.12
CA SER A 585 11.94 -8.60 -26.93
C SER A 585 10.97 -7.71 -27.69
N GLY A 586 11.45 -6.59 -28.25
CA GLY A 586 10.63 -5.67 -29.04
C GLY A 586 9.66 -4.81 -28.22
N PHE A 587 9.98 -4.57 -26.94
CA PHE A 587 9.23 -3.66 -26.09
C PHE A 587 9.44 -2.19 -26.50
N GLU A 588 8.35 -1.51 -26.86
CA GLU A 588 8.34 -0.07 -27.09
C GLU A 588 7.85 0.66 -25.83
N TYR A 589 8.54 1.70 -25.39
CA TYR A 589 8.13 2.54 -24.26
C TYR A 589 6.81 3.30 -24.54
N GLN A 590 5.98 3.48 -23.51
CA GLN A 590 4.66 4.12 -23.63
C GLN A 590 4.54 5.43 -22.85
N LYS A 591 4.44 5.34 -21.51
CA LYS A 591 4.35 6.44 -20.54
C LYS A 591 4.22 5.87 -19.11
N GLN A 592 4.12 6.72 -18.09
CA GLN A 592 3.55 6.33 -16.79
C GLN A 592 2.08 5.89 -16.89
N LEU A 593 1.74 4.82 -16.16
CA LEU A 593 0.37 4.37 -15.90
C LEU A 593 -0.12 4.71 -14.48
N PHE A 594 0.79 5.06 -13.56
CA PHE A 594 0.48 5.37 -12.16
C PHE A 594 1.59 6.22 -11.54
N ALA A 595 1.23 7.37 -10.95
CA ALA A 595 2.18 8.29 -10.31
C ALA A 595 2.68 7.75 -8.96
N ASN A 596 3.78 8.31 -8.43
CA ASN A 596 4.26 7.97 -7.08
C ASN A 596 3.16 8.22 -6.01
N PRO A 597 2.90 7.28 -5.08
CA PRO A 597 1.88 7.45 -4.04
C PRO A 597 2.04 8.70 -3.16
N GLY A 598 3.26 9.22 -3.00
CA GLY A 598 3.51 10.47 -2.27
C GLY A 598 2.78 11.68 -2.83
N SER A 599 2.42 11.66 -4.12
CA SER A 599 1.56 12.68 -4.75
C SER A 599 0.12 12.74 -4.20
N VAL A 600 -0.31 11.70 -3.47
CA VAL A 600 -1.63 11.63 -2.82
C VAL A 600 -1.50 11.62 -1.29
N PHE A 601 -0.53 10.88 -0.75
CA PHE A 601 -0.40 10.66 0.70
C PHE A 601 0.60 11.59 1.40
N GLY A 602 1.43 12.34 0.66
CA GLY A 602 2.33 13.36 1.21
C GLY A 602 3.75 12.88 1.50
N ASN A 603 3.97 11.59 1.76
CA ASN A 603 5.30 11.00 1.89
C ASN A 603 5.73 10.30 0.59
N TYR A 604 6.82 10.75 -0.04
CA TYR A 604 7.37 10.12 -1.24
C TYR A 604 8.35 9.01 -0.83
N TYR A 605 8.10 7.81 -1.33
CA TYR A 605 8.94 6.63 -1.11
C TYR A 605 9.15 5.89 -2.43
N ASN A 606 9.76 4.70 -2.38
CA ASN A 606 9.77 3.84 -3.55
C ASN A 606 8.34 3.39 -3.94
N ASN A 607 8.22 2.74 -5.10
CA ASN A 607 6.93 2.45 -5.72
C ASN A 607 7.03 1.05 -6.33
N HIS A 608 6.18 0.13 -5.87
CA HIS A 608 6.14 -1.27 -6.29
C HIS A 608 4.70 -1.73 -6.46
N HIS A 609 4.39 -2.53 -7.49
CA HIS A 609 3.02 -2.74 -7.93
C HIS A 609 2.69 -4.15 -8.48
N LYS A 610 1.39 -4.46 -8.49
CA LYS A 610 0.81 -5.59 -9.22
C LYS A 610 -0.39 -5.17 -10.03
N LEU A 611 -0.37 -5.42 -11.34
CA LEU A 611 -1.57 -5.30 -12.17
C LEU A 611 -2.29 -6.66 -12.21
N ILE A 612 -3.58 -6.69 -11.89
CA ILE A 612 -4.32 -7.96 -11.81
C ILE A 612 -5.78 -7.85 -12.27
N GLN A 613 -6.29 -8.89 -12.93
CA GLN A 613 -7.69 -8.98 -13.32
C GLN A 613 -8.49 -9.85 -12.35
N PHE A 614 -9.42 -9.24 -11.60
CA PHE A 614 -10.33 -9.96 -10.70
C PHE A 614 -11.79 -9.80 -11.12
N LYS A 615 -12.55 -10.90 -11.13
CA LYS A 615 -13.96 -11.03 -11.58
C LYS A 615 -14.31 -10.32 -12.92
N GLY A 616 -13.31 -10.03 -13.75
CA GLY A 616 -13.45 -9.36 -15.05
C GLY A 616 -13.30 -7.83 -15.05
N GLN A 617 -12.68 -7.25 -14.02
CA GLN A 617 -12.17 -5.87 -14.00
C GLN A 617 -10.67 -5.90 -13.68
N TRP A 618 -9.93 -4.89 -14.13
CA TRP A 618 -8.50 -4.74 -13.85
C TRP A 618 -8.29 -3.80 -12.65
N TYR A 619 -7.23 -4.07 -11.90
CA TYR A 619 -6.84 -3.37 -10.69
C TYR A 619 -5.32 -3.21 -10.63
N ILE A 620 -4.87 -2.21 -9.89
CA ILE A 620 -3.50 -2.10 -9.39
C ILE A 620 -3.53 -2.36 -7.89
N ILE A 621 -2.61 -3.19 -7.41
CA ILE A 621 -2.19 -3.23 -6.00
C ILE A 621 -0.84 -2.51 -5.97
N TYR A 622 -0.60 -1.68 -4.97
CA TYR A 622 0.64 -0.91 -4.82
C TYR A 622 0.94 -0.68 -3.34
N HIS A 623 2.18 -0.39 -2.96
CA HIS A 623 2.52 -0.07 -1.56
C HIS A 623 2.47 1.45 -1.26
N THR A 624 2.31 1.83 0.00
CA THR A 624 2.48 3.20 0.52
C THR A 624 3.12 3.17 1.91
N THR A 625 3.66 4.28 2.39
CA THR A 625 4.09 4.48 3.79
C THR A 625 2.97 5.07 4.67
N MET A 626 1.70 4.99 4.27
CA MET A 626 0.62 5.69 4.99
C MET A 626 0.40 5.13 6.41
N LEU A 627 0.54 3.80 6.59
CA LEU A 627 0.30 3.15 7.88
C LEU A 627 1.31 3.57 8.96
N GLU A 628 2.59 3.81 8.62
CA GLU A 628 3.58 4.25 9.60
C GLU A 628 3.32 5.67 10.11
N GLU A 629 2.82 6.57 9.26
CA GLU A 629 2.43 7.92 9.67
C GLU A 629 1.14 7.89 10.52
N THR A 630 0.16 7.04 10.20
CA THR A 630 -1.11 6.95 10.97
C THR A 630 -1.01 6.19 12.29
N ALA A 631 -0.17 5.15 12.37
CA ALA A 631 -0.09 4.29 13.55
C ALA A 631 1.11 4.63 14.44
N TYR A 632 2.26 4.96 13.85
CA TYR A 632 3.52 5.19 14.59
C TYR A 632 4.01 6.65 14.51
N GLY A 633 3.29 7.55 13.83
CA GLY A 633 3.66 8.97 13.69
C GLY A 633 4.99 9.21 12.96
N THR A 634 5.43 8.26 12.13
CA THR A 634 6.82 8.17 11.66
C THR A 634 6.92 8.03 10.13
N LYS A 635 8.15 8.23 9.60
CA LYS A 635 8.46 8.25 8.15
C LYS A 635 9.77 7.49 7.89
N GLN A 636 9.78 6.23 8.31
CA GLN A 636 10.96 5.38 8.39
C GLN A 636 10.99 4.28 7.32
N GLY A 637 9.98 4.21 6.44
CA GLY A 637 9.94 3.31 5.29
C GLY A 637 9.18 2.01 5.52
N TYR A 638 8.30 1.92 6.51
CA TYR A 638 7.45 0.74 6.70
C TYR A 638 6.19 0.83 5.84
N ARG A 639 6.00 -0.16 4.96
CA ARG A 639 5.06 -0.06 3.86
C ARG A 639 3.81 -0.93 4.09
N THR A 640 2.69 -0.46 3.57
CA THR A 640 1.39 -1.14 3.58
C THR A 640 0.79 -1.18 2.18
N LEU A 641 -0.04 -2.18 1.88
CA LEU A 641 -0.66 -2.33 0.58
C LEU A 641 -1.95 -1.52 0.44
N HIS A 642 -2.15 -0.95 -0.74
CA HIS A 642 -3.37 -0.31 -1.20
C HIS A 642 -3.82 -0.96 -2.52
N MET A 643 -5.10 -0.83 -2.88
CA MET A 643 -5.64 -1.32 -4.15
C MET A 643 -6.62 -0.34 -4.79
N ASP A 644 -6.47 -0.13 -6.09
CA ASP A 644 -7.30 0.79 -6.87
C ASP A 644 -7.63 0.22 -8.27
N LYS A 645 -8.55 0.90 -8.98
CA LYS A 645 -9.01 0.45 -10.31
C LYS A 645 -8.00 0.83 -11.40
N LEU A 646 -7.62 -0.16 -12.21
CA LEU A 646 -6.80 0.04 -13.40
C LEU A 646 -7.72 0.18 -14.62
N ASN A 647 -7.67 1.34 -15.27
CA ASN A 647 -8.43 1.61 -16.48
C ASN A 647 -7.63 1.09 -17.67
N VAL A 648 -8.09 -0.01 -18.26
CA VAL A 648 -7.51 -0.61 -19.47
C VAL A 648 -8.44 -0.34 -20.66
N GLY A 649 -7.91 0.27 -21.71
CA GLY A 649 -8.65 0.71 -22.89
C GLY A 649 -7.82 0.71 -24.18
N GLU A 650 -8.35 1.40 -25.19
CA GLU A 650 -7.70 1.65 -26.47
C GLU A 650 -7.86 3.15 -26.80
N ASP A 651 -6.87 3.77 -27.44
CA ASP A 651 -6.95 5.16 -27.93
C ASP A 651 -7.73 5.25 -29.28
N SER A 652 -7.76 6.43 -29.90
CA SER A 652 -8.40 6.64 -31.21
C SER A 652 -7.76 5.85 -32.37
N ASN A 653 -6.53 5.37 -32.19
CA ASN A 653 -5.74 4.63 -33.17
C ASN A 653 -5.77 3.11 -32.91
N GLY A 654 -6.36 2.66 -31.80
CA GLY A 654 -6.37 1.26 -31.35
C GLY A 654 -5.15 0.87 -30.51
N LYS A 655 -4.35 1.84 -30.05
CA LYS A 655 -3.18 1.64 -29.17
C LYS A 655 -3.65 1.41 -27.73
N LEU A 656 -3.06 0.43 -27.05
CA LEU A 656 -3.42 0.07 -25.67
C LEU A 656 -3.21 1.25 -24.71
N THR A 657 -4.21 1.56 -23.88
CA THR A 657 -4.11 2.56 -22.82
C THR A 657 -4.31 1.92 -21.45
N ILE A 658 -3.45 2.31 -20.49
CA ILE A 658 -3.45 1.79 -19.12
C ILE A 658 -3.23 2.98 -18.18
N GLU A 659 -4.18 3.21 -17.26
CA GLU A 659 -4.12 4.33 -16.29
C GLU A 659 -4.80 3.95 -14.95
N ALA A 660 -4.10 4.16 -13.84
CA ALA A 660 -4.64 4.08 -12.48
C ALA A 660 -4.36 5.37 -11.68
N LYS A 661 -5.04 5.52 -10.54
CA LYS A 661 -4.80 6.62 -9.58
C LYS A 661 -5.00 6.09 -8.17
N ALA A 662 -4.12 6.48 -7.25
CA ALA A 662 -4.21 6.15 -5.83
C ALA A 662 -5.39 6.88 -5.18
N THR A 663 -6.06 6.22 -4.23
CA THR A 663 -7.15 6.82 -3.44
C THR A 663 -7.07 6.46 -1.96
N TYR A 664 -7.59 7.36 -1.12
CA TYR A 664 -7.86 7.08 0.30
C TYR A 664 -9.03 6.10 0.50
N GLY A 665 -10.06 6.19 -0.35
CA GLY A 665 -11.29 5.40 -0.18
C GLY A 665 -11.17 3.94 -0.62
N GLY A 666 -10.23 3.61 -1.51
CA GLY A 666 -10.03 2.27 -2.03
C GLY A 666 -11.21 1.76 -2.87
N LEU A 667 -11.44 0.45 -2.80
CA LEU A 667 -12.46 -0.24 -3.59
C LEU A 667 -13.79 -0.37 -2.83
N SER A 668 -14.88 -0.47 -3.58
CA SER A 668 -16.17 -0.97 -3.07
C SER A 668 -16.27 -2.47 -3.33
N ALA A 669 -16.87 -3.23 -2.41
CA ALA A 669 -16.97 -4.68 -2.48
C ALA A 669 -17.56 -5.16 -3.82
N VAL A 670 -16.89 -6.10 -4.50
CA VAL A 670 -17.29 -6.58 -5.83
C VAL A 670 -18.32 -7.71 -5.80
N VAL A 671 -18.53 -8.30 -4.62
CA VAL A 671 -19.64 -9.21 -4.24
C VAL A 671 -19.97 -8.96 -2.77
N GLN A 672 -21.19 -9.32 -2.34
CA GLN A 672 -21.54 -9.31 -0.92
C GLN A 672 -20.95 -10.52 -0.18
N LEU A 673 -20.66 -10.36 1.11
CA LEU A 673 -20.25 -11.44 2.01
C LEU A 673 -21.48 -12.21 2.51
N ASN A 674 -21.35 -13.53 2.68
CA ASN A 674 -22.43 -14.41 3.13
C ASN A 674 -22.25 -14.76 4.62
N PRO A 675 -23.06 -14.22 5.55
CA PRO A 675 -22.89 -14.42 6.99
C PRO A 675 -23.25 -15.83 7.49
N TYR A 676 -23.89 -16.66 6.64
CA TYR A 676 -24.29 -18.04 6.98
C TYR A 676 -23.20 -19.09 6.66
N ILE A 677 -22.05 -18.65 6.17
CA ILE A 677 -20.84 -19.49 6.04
C ILE A 677 -19.89 -19.07 7.15
N GLU A 678 -19.15 -20.02 7.72
CA GLU A 678 -18.16 -19.71 8.73
C GLU A 678 -17.05 -18.81 8.18
N CYS A 679 -16.83 -17.68 8.86
CA CYS A 679 -15.89 -16.66 8.46
C CYS A 679 -14.78 -16.58 9.51
N ASP A 680 -13.53 -16.72 9.08
CA ASP A 680 -12.37 -16.55 9.96
C ASP A 680 -12.35 -15.11 10.49
N ALA A 681 -12.14 -14.94 11.79
CA ALA A 681 -12.20 -13.61 12.42
C ALA A 681 -11.05 -12.68 11.96
N SER A 682 -9.96 -13.24 11.42
CA SER A 682 -8.93 -12.50 10.68
C SER A 682 -9.41 -11.92 9.33
N THR A 683 -10.66 -12.15 8.94
CA THR A 683 -11.32 -11.56 7.76
C THR A 683 -11.97 -10.24 8.13
N MET A 684 -11.30 -9.13 7.78
CA MET A 684 -11.70 -7.78 8.18
C MET A 684 -11.72 -6.83 6.97
N ALA A 685 -12.65 -5.87 6.98
CA ALA A 685 -12.54 -4.67 6.15
C ALA A 685 -11.80 -3.54 6.91
N TRP A 686 -12.06 -3.43 8.20
CA TRP A 686 -11.53 -2.39 9.08
C TRP A 686 -11.29 -2.94 10.49
N ASN A 687 -10.43 -2.28 11.26
CA ASN A 687 -10.29 -2.50 12.70
C ASN A 687 -9.73 -1.26 13.42
N GLY A 688 -9.81 -1.27 14.75
CA GLY A 688 -9.07 -0.39 15.65
C GLY A 688 -8.44 -1.20 16.79
N GLY A 689 -7.18 -0.90 17.12
CA GLY A 689 -6.42 -1.42 18.27
C GLY A 689 -5.89 -2.85 18.18
N LEU A 690 -6.69 -3.80 17.69
CA LEU A 690 -6.34 -5.23 17.67
C LEU A 690 -5.19 -5.64 16.72
N ARG A 691 -4.65 -6.84 16.97
CA ARG A 691 -3.71 -7.56 16.11
C ARG A 691 -4.27 -8.93 15.68
N THR A 692 -3.45 -9.75 15.03
CA THR A 692 -3.74 -11.15 14.72
C THR A 692 -2.51 -12.03 14.96
N LYS A 693 -2.69 -13.19 15.60
CA LYS A 693 -1.63 -14.20 15.79
C LYS A 693 -1.97 -15.52 15.10
N GLU A 694 -0.97 -16.38 14.92
CA GLU A 694 -1.17 -17.78 14.54
C GLU A 694 -1.72 -18.58 15.73
N SER A 695 -2.64 -19.50 15.47
CA SER A 695 -3.20 -20.45 16.46
C SER A 695 -2.89 -21.88 16.04
N GLU A 696 -2.23 -22.63 16.93
CA GLU A 696 -1.82 -24.02 16.68
C GLU A 696 -3.03 -24.96 16.57
N SER A 697 -4.02 -24.84 17.47
CA SER A 697 -5.22 -25.67 17.46
C SER A 697 -6.15 -25.39 16.28
N GLN A 698 -6.16 -24.15 15.79
CA GLN A 698 -7.02 -23.73 14.67
C GLN A 698 -6.32 -23.84 13.30
N ASN A 699 -4.98 -23.97 13.27
CA ASN A 699 -4.14 -23.98 12.07
C ASN A 699 -4.45 -22.77 11.13
N LYS A 700 -4.61 -21.57 11.71
CA LYS A 700 -4.93 -20.33 11.00
C LYS A 700 -4.62 -19.10 11.86
N MET A 701 -4.74 -17.91 11.27
CA MET A 701 -4.71 -16.65 12.02
C MET A 701 -6.00 -16.42 12.81
N VAL A 702 -5.87 -15.89 14.02
CA VAL A 702 -6.96 -15.51 14.94
C VAL A 702 -6.80 -14.06 15.36
N VAL A 703 -7.88 -13.41 15.78
CA VAL A 703 -7.83 -12.04 16.34
C VAL A 703 -7.24 -12.07 17.74
N ASP A 704 -6.34 -11.14 18.01
CA ASP A 704 -5.48 -11.09 19.20
C ASP A 704 -5.20 -9.64 19.64
N SER A 705 -4.52 -9.46 20.78
CA SER A 705 -4.25 -8.13 21.37
C SER A 705 -5.53 -7.30 21.55
N ILE A 706 -6.62 -7.95 21.97
CA ILE A 706 -7.92 -7.31 22.21
C ILE A 706 -7.90 -6.57 23.55
N HIS A 707 -8.31 -5.30 23.53
CA HIS A 707 -8.55 -4.43 24.68
C HIS A 707 -9.97 -3.86 24.68
N THR A 708 -10.40 -3.30 25.81
CA THR A 708 -11.70 -2.62 25.92
C THR A 708 -11.74 -1.36 25.03
N GLY A 709 -12.64 -1.36 24.04
CA GLY A 709 -12.79 -0.29 23.03
C GLY A 709 -12.29 -0.69 21.64
N ASP A 710 -11.55 -1.79 21.51
CA ASP A 710 -11.13 -2.31 20.22
C ASP A 710 -12.31 -2.89 19.44
N TRP A 711 -12.15 -2.98 18.11
CA TRP A 711 -13.21 -3.50 17.25
C TRP A 711 -12.68 -3.97 15.89
N LEU A 712 -13.41 -4.89 15.25
CA LEU A 712 -13.28 -5.19 13.83
C LEU A 712 -14.61 -4.95 13.09
N GLY A 713 -14.51 -4.58 11.81
CA GLY A 713 -15.64 -4.36 10.92
C GLY A 713 -15.50 -5.14 9.62
N VAL A 714 -16.65 -5.61 9.10
CA VAL A 714 -16.78 -6.47 7.94
C VAL A 714 -17.86 -5.90 7.03
N SER A 715 -17.54 -5.62 5.77
CA SER A 715 -18.41 -4.85 4.88
C SER A 715 -19.33 -5.71 4.01
N SER A 716 -20.49 -5.13 3.66
CA SER A 716 -21.38 -5.59 2.58
C SER A 716 -21.91 -7.01 2.81
N VAL A 717 -22.41 -7.27 4.01
CA VAL A 717 -22.88 -8.59 4.48
C VAL A 717 -24.36 -8.79 4.14
N ASP A 718 -24.70 -9.78 3.31
CA ASP A 718 -26.06 -10.06 2.83
C ASP A 718 -26.79 -11.10 3.70
N PHE A 719 -27.61 -10.62 4.63
CA PHE A 719 -28.53 -11.41 5.45
C PHE A 719 -29.78 -11.87 4.69
N SER A 720 -30.00 -11.44 3.44
CA SER A 720 -31.14 -11.76 2.57
C SER A 720 -32.52 -11.37 3.13
N GLU A 721 -33.61 -11.80 2.46
CA GLU A 721 -34.99 -11.64 2.93
C GLU A 721 -35.38 -12.68 4.02
N GLU A 722 -34.60 -13.75 4.20
CA GLU A 722 -34.87 -14.78 5.23
C GLU A 722 -34.37 -14.36 6.61
N GLY A 723 -33.28 -13.59 6.66
CA GLY A 723 -32.69 -13.03 7.87
C GLY A 723 -31.95 -14.00 8.79
N ALA A 724 -31.25 -13.42 9.76
CA ALA A 724 -30.63 -14.14 10.88
C ALA A 724 -31.40 -13.90 12.18
N ASN A 725 -31.37 -14.87 13.11
CA ASN A 725 -31.89 -14.74 14.47
C ASN A 725 -30.82 -14.99 15.56
N CYS A 726 -29.64 -15.48 15.18
CA CYS A 726 -28.59 -15.92 16.09
C CYS A 726 -27.21 -15.65 15.49
N ILE A 727 -26.21 -15.45 16.35
CA ILE A 727 -24.79 -15.48 16.01
C ILE A 727 -24.06 -16.55 16.83
N ARG A 728 -23.02 -17.14 16.23
CA ARG A 728 -22.02 -17.96 16.91
C ARG A 728 -20.63 -17.37 16.70
N ILE A 729 -19.81 -17.45 17.74
CA ILE A 729 -18.43 -16.99 17.75
C ILE A 729 -17.58 -18.10 18.39
N GLN A 730 -16.50 -18.50 17.73
CA GLN A 730 -15.45 -19.36 18.30
C GLN A 730 -14.44 -18.47 19.02
N ALA A 731 -14.38 -18.57 20.35
CA ALA A 731 -13.49 -17.75 21.17
C ALA A 731 -12.72 -18.58 22.19
N ALA A 732 -11.54 -18.11 22.57
CA ALA A 732 -10.68 -18.69 23.62
C ALA A 732 -10.27 -17.61 24.62
N SER A 733 -10.15 -17.96 25.90
CA SER A 733 -9.60 -17.09 26.95
C SER A 733 -8.98 -17.94 28.06
N GLU A 734 -7.81 -17.53 28.57
CA GLU A 734 -7.13 -18.30 29.62
C GLU A 734 -7.70 -17.98 31.01
N LYS A 735 -7.90 -16.70 31.34
CA LYS A 735 -8.20 -16.26 32.73
C LYS A 735 -9.32 -15.23 32.85
N GLU A 736 -9.41 -14.29 31.91
CA GLU A 736 -10.32 -13.15 32.01
C GLU A 736 -11.74 -13.49 31.55
N SER A 737 -12.68 -12.57 31.77
CA SER A 737 -14.00 -12.59 31.11
C SER A 737 -14.17 -11.33 30.27
N GLY A 738 -14.72 -11.48 29.09
CA GLY A 738 -14.91 -10.42 28.11
C GLY A 738 -16.33 -10.36 27.58
N LYS A 739 -16.61 -9.37 26.74
CA LYS A 739 -17.87 -9.27 26.00
C LYS A 739 -17.64 -8.75 24.60
N ILE A 740 -18.26 -9.40 23.63
CA ILE A 740 -18.30 -8.96 22.24
C ILE A 740 -19.70 -8.39 21.97
N GLU A 741 -19.79 -7.10 21.66
CA GLU A 741 -21.02 -6.47 21.18
C GLU A 741 -21.08 -6.54 19.65
N VAL A 742 -22.20 -6.98 19.09
CA VAL A 742 -22.40 -7.06 17.63
C VAL A 742 -23.28 -5.91 17.17
N TRP A 743 -22.74 -5.07 16.29
CA TRP A 743 -23.36 -3.84 15.78
C TRP A 743 -23.53 -3.89 14.25
N LEU A 744 -24.57 -3.22 13.75
CA LEU A 744 -24.81 -2.99 12.32
C LEU A 744 -24.60 -1.53 11.97
N ASP A 745 -24.01 -1.27 10.80
CA ASP A 745 -23.88 0.02 10.11
C ASP A 745 -23.15 1.14 10.90
N GLY A 746 -22.35 0.74 11.91
CA GLY A 746 -21.43 1.61 12.65
C GLY A 746 -21.38 1.30 14.15
N PRO A 747 -20.20 1.22 14.78
CA PRO A 747 -20.07 0.95 16.21
C PRO A 747 -20.06 2.23 17.08
N GLU A 748 -19.69 3.37 16.51
CA GLU A 748 -19.66 4.66 17.22
C GLU A 748 -21.06 5.27 17.38
N VAL A 749 -21.28 5.98 18.50
CA VAL A 749 -22.58 6.56 18.92
C VAL A 749 -23.17 7.56 17.90
N ALA A 750 -22.39 8.00 16.91
CA ALA A 750 -22.75 9.02 15.92
C ALA A 750 -22.90 8.50 14.46
N LYS A 751 -23.75 7.48 14.20
CA LYS A 751 -24.27 7.18 12.83
C LYS A 751 -25.61 6.45 12.70
N ASN A 752 -26.38 6.29 13.78
CA ASN A 752 -27.60 5.46 13.86
C ASN A 752 -27.35 3.94 13.77
N GLY A 753 -26.11 3.49 14.00
CA GLY A 753 -25.77 2.07 14.07
C GLY A 753 -26.54 1.33 15.18
N LYS A 754 -26.66 0.01 15.05
CA LYS A 754 -27.56 -0.79 15.88
C LYS A 754 -26.89 -2.01 16.50
N LYS A 755 -26.79 -2.03 17.83
CA LYS A 755 -26.49 -3.26 18.58
C LYS A 755 -27.59 -4.30 18.35
N VAL A 756 -27.20 -5.49 17.94
CA VAL A 756 -28.09 -6.64 17.68
C VAL A 756 -27.78 -7.85 18.55
N ALA A 757 -26.59 -7.97 19.13
CA ALA A 757 -26.29 -8.98 20.14
C ALA A 757 -25.19 -8.54 21.11
N GLU A 758 -25.13 -9.25 22.24
CA GLU A 758 -23.98 -9.30 23.15
C GLU A 758 -23.59 -10.76 23.35
N VAL A 759 -22.29 -11.04 23.40
CA VAL A 759 -21.73 -12.39 23.55
C VAL A 759 -20.74 -12.37 24.70
N ASP A 760 -21.10 -12.98 25.82
CA ASP A 760 -20.23 -13.08 27.00
C ASP A 760 -19.12 -14.13 26.74
N VAL A 761 -17.86 -13.69 26.75
CA VAL A 761 -16.67 -14.56 26.68
C VAL A 761 -16.23 -14.91 28.09
N LYS A 762 -15.95 -16.19 28.34
CA LYS A 762 -15.55 -16.73 29.65
C LYS A 762 -14.25 -17.51 29.50
N PRO A 763 -13.52 -17.78 30.60
CA PRO A 763 -12.33 -18.64 30.55
C PRO A 763 -12.69 -20.03 29.99
N THR A 764 -12.06 -20.40 28.89
CA THR A 764 -12.26 -21.67 28.18
C THR A 764 -11.24 -22.74 28.63
N GLY A 765 -10.40 -22.43 29.61
CA GLY A 765 -9.35 -23.31 30.12
C GLY A 765 -8.01 -23.18 29.40
N GLY A 766 -7.86 -22.24 28.45
CA GLY A 766 -6.59 -21.95 27.80
C GLY A 766 -6.68 -20.92 26.68
N GLY A 767 -5.63 -20.11 26.50
CA GLY A 767 -5.54 -19.11 25.43
C GLY A 767 -5.45 -19.66 23.99
N ASP A 768 -5.50 -20.99 23.81
CA ASP A 768 -5.72 -21.62 22.50
C ASP A 768 -6.75 -22.77 22.57
N VAL A 769 -7.65 -22.72 23.57
CA VAL A 769 -8.77 -23.67 23.72
C VAL A 769 -10.05 -22.94 23.34
N TYR A 770 -10.60 -23.21 22.16
CA TYR A 770 -11.75 -22.48 21.62
C TYR A 770 -13.08 -23.19 21.95
N GLU A 771 -14.07 -22.40 22.39
CA GLU A 771 -15.45 -22.84 22.56
C GLU A 771 -16.41 -22.07 21.63
N GLU A 772 -17.48 -22.74 21.17
CA GLU A 772 -18.51 -22.14 20.33
C GLU A 772 -19.56 -21.42 21.21
N ILE A 773 -19.38 -20.11 21.38
CA ILE A 773 -20.32 -19.28 22.13
C ILE A 773 -21.48 -18.86 21.22
N ARG A 774 -22.72 -19.03 21.69
CA ARG A 774 -23.95 -18.79 20.91
C ARG A 774 -24.83 -17.74 21.59
N ALA A 775 -25.18 -16.69 20.85
CA ALA A 775 -26.10 -15.64 21.30
C ALA A 775 -27.29 -15.48 20.34
N ASN A 776 -28.47 -15.24 20.89
CA ASN A 776 -29.63 -14.82 20.09
C ASN A 776 -29.51 -13.33 19.77
N LEU A 777 -29.93 -12.93 18.57
CA LEU A 777 -30.04 -11.51 18.23
C LEU A 777 -31.29 -10.91 18.89
N ALA A 778 -31.20 -9.67 19.38
CA ALA A 778 -32.29 -8.93 20.01
C ALA A 778 -33.52 -8.73 19.09
N GLN A 779 -33.30 -8.83 17.78
CA GLN A 779 -34.33 -8.98 16.75
C GLN A 779 -33.71 -9.66 15.52
N SER A 780 -34.54 -10.10 14.56
CA SER A 780 -34.00 -10.57 13.28
C SER A 780 -33.33 -9.45 12.48
N VAL A 781 -32.28 -9.82 11.74
CA VAL A 781 -31.49 -8.95 10.86
C VAL A 781 -31.66 -9.41 9.41
N THR A 782 -31.97 -8.51 8.49
CA THR A 782 -32.35 -8.81 7.09
C THR A 782 -31.81 -7.76 6.14
N GLY A 783 -31.36 -8.16 4.94
CA GLY A 783 -30.81 -7.27 3.94
C GLY A 783 -29.29 -7.13 4.01
N GLU A 784 -28.76 -6.05 3.45
CA GLU A 784 -27.32 -5.78 3.32
C GLU A 784 -26.89 -4.76 4.37
N HIS A 785 -25.90 -5.12 5.20
CA HIS A 785 -25.37 -4.30 6.30
C HIS A 785 -23.83 -4.38 6.34
N ASP A 786 -23.20 -3.36 6.92
CA ASP A 786 -21.83 -3.50 7.44
C ASP A 786 -21.92 -4.01 8.90
N VAL A 787 -21.12 -5.02 9.26
CA VAL A 787 -21.17 -5.70 10.57
C VAL A 787 -19.92 -5.40 11.37
N TYR A 788 -20.08 -4.99 12.63
CA TYR A 788 -19.00 -4.65 13.54
C TYR A 788 -19.06 -5.49 14.81
N PHE A 789 -17.89 -5.89 15.31
CA PHE A 789 -17.71 -6.57 16.58
C PHE A 789 -16.88 -5.64 17.46
N VAL A 790 -17.46 -5.17 18.56
CA VAL A 790 -16.83 -4.24 19.51
C VAL A 790 -16.49 -5.01 20.79
N PHE A 791 -15.29 -4.79 21.30
CA PHE A 791 -14.71 -5.60 22.35
C PHE A 791 -14.67 -4.88 23.71
N ARG A 792 -14.97 -5.65 24.75
CA ARG A 792 -14.86 -5.28 26.17
C ARG A 792 -14.10 -6.39 26.90
N GLY A 793 -13.24 -6.01 27.84
CA GLY A 793 -12.26 -6.90 28.45
C GLY A 793 -11.10 -7.20 27.51
N LYS A 794 -10.20 -8.07 27.98
CA LYS A 794 -8.91 -8.42 27.36
C LYS A 794 -8.58 -9.90 27.59
N ASP A 795 -7.41 -10.37 27.13
CA ASP A 795 -6.95 -11.77 27.30
C ASP A 795 -7.92 -12.81 26.71
N TYR A 796 -8.55 -12.47 25.58
CA TYR A 796 -9.31 -13.40 24.76
C TYR A 796 -9.04 -13.22 23.28
N HIS A 797 -9.35 -14.28 22.52
CA HIS A 797 -9.05 -14.42 21.11
C HIS A 797 -10.27 -14.95 20.36
N ILE A 798 -10.36 -14.64 19.07
CA ILE A 798 -11.50 -15.04 18.24
C ILE A 798 -10.97 -15.72 16.97
N SER A 799 -11.43 -16.94 16.68
CA SER A 799 -10.98 -17.68 15.50
C SER A 799 -11.97 -17.63 14.33
N SER A 800 -13.28 -17.65 14.59
CA SER A 800 -14.31 -17.53 13.56
C SER A 800 -15.66 -17.07 14.11
N TRP A 801 -16.55 -16.66 13.21
CA TRP A 801 -17.95 -16.35 13.49
C TRP A 801 -18.86 -16.80 12.35
N ARG A 802 -20.14 -17.00 12.66
CA ARG A 802 -21.23 -17.16 11.66
C ARG A 802 -22.58 -16.78 12.25
N PHE A 803 -23.50 -16.33 11.40
CA PHE A 803 -24.90 -16.11 11.77
C PHE A 803 -25.77 -17.30 11.36
N GLU A 804 -26.90 -17.46 12.04
CA GLU A 804 -27.88 -18.53 11.80
C GLU A 804 -29.31 -17.95 11.69
N LYS A 805 -30.16 -18.65 10.91
CA LYS A 805 -31.50 -18.23 10.49
C LYS A 805 -32.58 -18.50 11.53
#